data_AF-A0AAN9GJK4-F1
#
_entry.id   AF-A0AAN9GJK4-F1
#
_cell.length_a   1.000
_cell.length_b   1.000
_cell.length_c   1.000
_cell.angle_alpha   90.00
_cell.angle_beta   90.00
_cell.angle_gamma   90.00
#
_symmetry.space_group_name_H-M   'P 1'
#
loop_
_entity.id
_entity.type
_entity.pdbx_description
1 polymer ?
#
loop_
_entity_poly.entity_id
_entity_poly.type
_entity_poly.pdbx_seq_one_letter_code
_entity_poly.pdbx_strand_id
1 'polypeptide(L)'
;MKGSFDRLHYLSTLNLMANPFHCNCHLGWLADWLKRRNVITGTPTCTAPHSLKNTPIQDLKPKDFVCEENNELGCHLGTPHCCPHSNMVTIEKSCDPRAYCPPKCTCKGTIVRCRSQEMTDIPKYIPLDTTELYLDDNKISRIPEETIGVLTNLKRLDLSHNKLVTLPEKIFANLTQLNTLILSYNNLQCTAATSFFGLKELRILSLHGNNLSTIPFGSFADLKLMSHIALGGNPLVCDCNLKWLSDWIKRDWVEPGIAMCASPRQMKSKLILFTDSSYFECLTDPDPQIAEKCNVCLSKPCKNDGVCKLVEFKNFTCGCTPGFHGDRCEQQIDACFGNPCNNGGKCEVLEFGRFRCHCLDGFEGDRCETNMDDCEDNVCQNNATCVDEIQSYSCRCATGFTGKFCENRIPYCKANYNFCLNGATCVAMEADYRCECAAGFMGKNCSENEDDCKSHVCQNGATCLDGVGSYTCMCATGFSGQHCEIAPVLGLPNYDSARGPGGGACKYHQCQNNAVCHQPKGSQDYMCRCAPGFHGKKCERLSSVSLKDEDSYLQFPRLDFRNGFNITLVFSTDSDNGVLLYSGVDQHMAVELFRGRIRVSYDVGNYPVSTMFSYERVDDGKSHTLEMLIDGKNYTMTIDDNGPPRTIVNEGPNTYLRVQDDFFLGGLPSTVNTRAFKKWHIRDGTSFRGCISKVYLNKKQLDLMSATTRHKVTPGCNNDPCHNHLCQRGRCKPRRKQSGYKCKCKRGYSGQYCDRAPTCKEIVFRDIYEDPKTKCKSKVRIKYRRCEGSCGKDCCVPKRIKTRKVRLFCEQGPSYVYDLPVIRRCACKNCHRK
;
A
#
# COMPACT_ATOMS: atom_id res chain seq x y z
N MET A 1 -28.76 -5.42 -16.62
CA MET A 1 -27.93 -4.92 -17.74
C MET A 1 -28.84 -4.53 -18.89
N LYS A 2 -29.05 -3.23 -19.15
CA LYS A 2 -29.76 -2.75 -20.34
C LYS A 2 -28.72 -2.54 -21.46
N GLY A 3 -29.08 -2.88 -22.70
CA GLY A 3 -28.23 -2.66 -23.88
C GLY A 3 -27.27 -3.80 -24.24
N SER A 4 -27.42 -4.98 -23.65
CA SER A 4 -26.63 -6.17 -23.99
C SER A 4 -26.67 -6.53 -25.48
N PHE A 5 -27.75 -6.16 -26.19
CA PHE A 5 -27.92 -6.43 -27.63
C PHE A 5 -27.92 -5.17 -28.51
N ASP A 6 -27.77 -3.97 -27.93
CA ASP A 6 -27.92 -2.70 -28.67
C ASP A 6 -26.77 -2.42 -29.65
N ARG A 7 -25.59 -3.02 -29.40
CA ARG A 7 -24.41 -2.95 -30.29
C ARG A 7 -24.40 -4.03 -31.38
N LEU A 8 -25.36 -4.95 -31.38
CA LEU A 8 -25.42 -6.08 -32.34
C LEU A 8 -26.22 -5.67 -33.59
N HIS A 9 -25.70 -4.69 -34.35
CA HIS A 9 -26.40 -4.09 -35.49
C HIS A 9 -26.67 -5.05 -36.67
N TYR A 10 -26.00 -6.21 -36.73
CA TYR A 10 -26.09 -7.20 -37.81
C TYR A 10 -26.75 -8.52 -37.39
N LEU A 11 -27.41 -8.56 -36.23
CA LEU A 11 -28.03 -9.78 -35.73
C LEU A 11 -29.25 -10.16 -36.60
N SER A 12 -29.17 -11.32 -37.26
CA SER A 12 -30.22 -11.82 -38.15
C SER A 12 -31.14 -12.87 -37.53
N THR A 13 -30.64 -13.65 -36.55
CA THR A 13 -31.42 -14.63 -35.80
C THR A 13 -30.97 -14.68 -34.33
N LEU A 14 -31.93 -14.87 -33.41
CA LEU A 14 -31.73 -14.93 -31.96
C LEU A 14 -32.66 -15.98 -31.35
N ASN A 15 -32.12 -17.09 -30.86
CA ASN A 15 -32.89 -18.12 -30.18
C ASN A 15 -32.84 -17.90 -28.67
N LEU A 16 -34.00 -17.65 -28.06
CA LEU A 16 -34.15 -17.44 -26.60
C LEU A 16 -35.00 -18.53 -25.93
N MET A 17 -35.40 -19.58 -26.65
CA MET A 17 -36.25 -20.64 -26.12
C MET A 17 -35.57 -21.44 -24.99
N ALA A 18 -36.39 -22.06 -24.12
CA ALA A 18 -35.96 -22.91 -23.01
C ALA A 18 -35.06 -22.23 -21.94
N ASN A 19 -35.14 -20.91 -21.80
CA ASN A 19 -34.48 -20.15 -20.74
C ASN A 19 -35.47 -19.78 -19.63
N PRO A 20 -35.07 -19.89 -18.34
CA PRO A 20 -35.95 -19.61 -17.21
C PRO A 20 -36.06 -18.10 -16.95
N PHE A 21 -36.79 -17.36 -17.79
CA PHE A 21 -36.87 -15.91 -17.68
C PHE A 21 -37.70 -15.46 -16.47
N HIS A 22 -37.05 -14.75 -15.55
CA HIS A 22 -37.74 -14.06 -14.46
C HIS A 22 -38.16 -12.66 -14.93
N CYS A 23 -39.41 -12.52 -15.35
CA CYS A 23 -39.99 -11.30 -15.93
C CYS A 23 -40.36 -10.26 -14.86
N ASN A 24 -39.32 -9.81 -14.15
CA ASN A 24 -39.40 -8.70 -13.21
C ASN A 24 -39.00 -7.37 -13.88
N CYS A 25 -38.99 -6.29 -13.11
CA CYS A 25 -38.67 -4.94 -13.58
C CYS A 25 -37.32 -4.82 -14.34
N HIS A 26 -36.37 -5.72 -14.12
CA HIS A 26 -35.07 -5.70 -14.80
C HIS A 26 -35.10 -6.23 -16.24
N LEU A 27 -36.14 -6.99 -16.63
CA LEU A 27 -36.27 -7.61 -17.95
C LEU A 27 -37.21 -6.83 -18.89
N GLY A 28 -37.85 -5.75 -18.42
CA GLY A 28 -38.86 -5.01 -19.20
C GLY A 28 -38.34 -4.41 -20.51
N TRP A 29 -37.04 -4.08 -20.60
CA TRP A 29 -36.43 -3.59 -21.84
C TRP A 29 -36.43 -4.64 -22.96
N LEU A 30 -36.40 -5.93 -22.61
CA LEU A 30 -36.31 -7.02 -23.58
C LEU A 30 -37.63 -7.13 -24.35
N ALA A 31 -38.78 -6.97 -23.71
CA ALA A 31 -40.09 -7.01 -24.38
C ALA A 31 -40.19 -5.99 -25.53
N ASP A 32 -39.79 -4.74 -25.28
CA ASP A 32 -39.80 -3.69 -26.31
C ASP A 32 -38.75 -3.92 -27.39
N TRP A 33 -37.58 -4.44 -27.02
CA TRP A 33 -36.53 -4.76 -27.96
C TRP A 33 -36.95 -5.89 -28.92
N LEU A 34 -37.56 -6.95 -28.39
CA LEU A 34 -38.08 -8.09 -29.16
C LEU A 34 -39.23 -7.67 -30.09
N LYS A 35 -40.14 -6.77 -29.67
CA LYS A 35 -41.21 -6.24 -30.53
C LYS A 35 -40.69 -5.44 -31.72
N ARG A 36 -39.60 -4.69 -31.54
CA ARG A 36 -39.03 -3.80 -32.57
C ARG A 36 -38.14 -4.53 -33.57
N ARG A 37 -37.70 -5.75 -33.27
CA ARG A 37 -36.70 -6.51 -34.03
C ARG A 37 -37.27 -7.89 -34.34
N ASN A 38 -37.69 -8.13 -35.59
CA ASN A 38 -38.13 -9.46 -36.09
C ASN A 38 -36.95 -10.43 -36.28
N VAL A 39 -36.20 -10.69 -35.21
CA VAL A 39 -34.92 -11.40 -35.24
C VAL A 39 -34.99 -12.72 -34.44
N ILE A 40 -36.13 -13.05 -33.82
CA ILE A 40 -36.23 -14.18 -32.88
C ILE A 40 -36.70 -15.46 -33.57
N THR A 41 -36.14 -16.61 -33.16
CA THR A 41 -36.68 -17.93 -33.46
C THR A 41 -37.43 -18.50 -32.24
N GLY A 42 -38.76 -18.58 -32.35
CA GLY A 42 -39.66 -19.06 -31.27
C GLY A 42 -40.24 -17.95 -30.38
N THR A 43 -41.02 -18.31 -29.36
CA THR A 43 -41.68 -17.38 -28.42
C THR A 43 -41.14 -17.59 -27.00
N PRO A 44 -40.14 -16.81 -26.54
CA PRO A 44 -39.62 -16.93 -25.18
C PRO A 44 -40.68 -16.52 -24.16
N THR A 45 -40.90 -17.36 -23.14
CA THR A 45 -41.92 -17.17 -22.11
C THR A 45 -41.31 -16.92 -20.73
N CYS A 46 -42.07 -16.22 -19.88
CA CYS A 46 -41.71 -15.99 -18.48
C CYS A 46 -41.89 -17.26 -17.65
N THR A 47 -40.94 -17.54 -16.76
CA THR A 47 -41.01 -18.66 -15.80
C THR A 47 -41.40 -18.17 -14.40
N ALA A 48 -41.18 -16.90 -14.10
CA ALA A 48 -41.56 -16.21 -12.87
C ALA A 48 -41.74 -14.69 -13.15
N PRO A 49 -42.44 -13.90 -12.31
CA PRO A 49 -43.21 -14.31 -11.12
C PRO A 49 -44.42 -15.18 -11.49
N HIS A 50 -45.07 -15.81 -10.50
CA HIS A 50 -46.17 -16.76 -10.74
C HIS A 50 -47.32 -16.14 -11.56
N SER A 51 -47.54 -14.83 -11.44
CA SER A 51 -48.54 -14.06 -12.19
C SER A 51 -48.28 -13.99 -13.70
N LEU A 52 -47.02 -14.08 -14.13
CA LEU A 52 -46.61 -13.98 -15.54
C LEU A 52 -46.13 -15.31 -16.11
N LYS A 53 -46.16 -16.39 -15.32
CA LYS A 53 -45.65 -17.71 -15.71
C LYS A 53 -46.33 -18.20 -17.01
N ASN A 54 -45.52 -18.70 -17.94
CA ASN A 54 -45.88 -19.15 -19.29
C ASN A 54 -46.38 -18.05 -20.24
N THR A 55 -46.28 -16.77 -19.87
CA THR A 55 -46.67 -15.66 -20.77
C THR A 55 -45.51 -15.31 -21.71
N PRO A 56 -45.74 -15.13 -23.03
CA PRO A 56 -44.69 -14.69 -23.95
C PRO A 56 -44.19 -13.29 -23.61
N ILE A 57 -42.87 -13.11 -23.55
CA ILE A 57 -42.24 -11.83 -23.17
C ILE A 57 -42.63 -10.70 -24.13
N GLN A 58 -42.84 -11.04 -25.41
CA GLN A 58 -43.26 -10.11 -26.46
C GLN A 58 -44.70 -9.59 -26.28
N ASP A 59 -45.55 -10.25 -25.50
CA ASP A 59 -46.94 -9.81 -25.30
C ASP A 59 -47.07 -8.88 -24.09
N LEU A 60 -46.06 -8.87 -23.22
CA LEU A 60 -46.02 -8.06 -22.02
C LEU A 60 -45.71 -6.59 -22.35
N LYS A 61 -46.33 -5.68 -21.61
CA LYS A 61 -46.03 -4.25 -21.63
C LYS A 61 -44.99 -3.95 -20.54
N PRO A 62 -44.19 -2.88 -20.68
CA PRO A 62 -43.19 -2.51 -19.67
C PRO A 62 -43.75 -2.39 -18.23
N LYS A 63 -45.04 -2.02 -18.10
CA LYS A 63 -45.76 -1.92 -16.83
C LYS A 63 -46.07 -3.26 -16.15
N ASP A 64 -46.06 -4.36 -16.90
CA ASP A 64 -46.37 -5.69 -16.35
C ASP A 64 -45.15 -6.29 -15.62
N PHE A 65 -43.95 -5.72 -15.85
CA PHE A 65 -42.70 -6.14 -15.21
C PHE A 65 -42.51 -5.44 -13.86
N VAL A 66 -42.87 -6.11 -12.78
CA VAL A 66 -42.82 -5.58 -11.40
C VAL A 66 -41.77 -6.33 -10.57
N CYS A 67 -41.11 -5.62 -9.64
CA CYS A 67 -40.21 -6.22 -8.65
C CYS A 67 -40.88 -6.17 -7.27
N GLU A 68 -40.90 -7.29 -6.54
CA GLU A 68 -41.37 -7.35 -5.15
C GLU A 68 -40.25 -6.86 -4.20
N GLU A 69 -40.61 -6.11 -3.17
CA GLU A 69 -39.71 -5.65 -2.12
C GLU A 69 -39.26 -6.83 -1.25
N ASN A 70 -38.17 -7.49 -1.63
CA ASN A 70 -37.45 -8.42 -0.75
C ASN A 70 -35.95 -8.11 -0.79
N ASN A 71 -35.40 -7.89 0.40
CA ASN A 71 -34.10 -7.29 0.69
C ASN A 71 -32.85 -8.16 0.37
N GLU A 72 -32.95 -9.20 -0.46
CA GLU A 72 -31.87 -10.20 -0.60
C GLU A 72 -31.17 -10.26 -1.96
N LEU A 73 -31.45 -9.34 -2.91
CA LEU A 73 -30.63 -9.20 -4.12
C LEU A 73 -30.30 -7.72 -4.44
N GLY A 74 -29.39 -7.15 -3.65
CA GLY A 74 -28.33 -6.27 -4.16
C GLY A 74 -28.71 -4.91 -4.74
N CYS A 75 -29.13 -3.97 -3.90
CA CYS A 75 -28.91 -2.54 -4.16
C CYS A 75 -27.48 -2.17 -3.74
N HIS A 76 -26.48 -2.40 -4.60
CA HIS A 76 -25.14 -1.84 -4.40
C HIS A 76 -25.06 -0.41 -4.93
N LEU A 77 -24.33 0.44 -4.19
CA LEU A 77 -23.97 1.82 -4.54
C LEU A 77 -23.63 1.95 -6.03
N GLY A 78 -24.44 2.69 -6.79
CA GLY A 78 -24.12 3.09 -8.17
C GLY A 78 -25.13 2.75 -9.27
N THR A 79 -26.35 2.27 -8.99
CA THR A 79 -27.46 2.23 -9.96
C THR A 79 -28.79 2.70 -9.35
N PRO A 80 -29.73 3.28 -10.13
CA PRO A 80 -30.73 4.23 -9.62
C PRO A 80 -31.86 3.59 -8.81
N HIS A 81 -32.20 4.22 -7.69
CA HIS A 81 -33.39 3.93 -6.88
C HIS A 81 -34.66 3.86 -7.75
N CYS A 82 -35.41 2.78 -7.58
CA CYS A 82 -36.84 2.77 -7.85
C CYS A 82 -37.55 3.60 -6.75
N CYS A 83 -38.27 4.64 -7.18
CA CYS A 83 -39.33 5.42 -6.53
C CYS A 83 -39.21 5.82 -5.03
N PRO A 84 -39.24 7.12 -4.68
CA PRO A 84 -39.30 7.56 -3.28
C PRO A 84 -40.73 7.44 -2.71
N HIS A 85 -40.82 7.10 -1.43
CA HIS A 85 -41.98 7.41 -0.58
C HIS A 85 -42.18 8.93 -0.49
N SER A 86 -43.39 9.43 -0.77
CA SER A 86 -44.13 10.28 0.17
C SER A 86 -45.55 10.53 -0.33
N ASN A 87 -46.47 10.53 0.61
CA ASN A 87 -47.89 10.83 0.45
C ASN A 87 -48.09 12.21 -0.20
N MET A 88 -48.43 12.26 -1.48
CA MET A 88 -49.33 13.29 -2.01
C MET A 88 -49.98 12.82 -3.32
N VAL A 89 -51.28 13.04 -3.39
CA VAL A 89 -52.20 12.61 -4.45
C VAL A 89 -51.91 13.34 -5.77
N THR A 90 -51.95 12.57 -6.87
CA THR A 90 -52.04 12.92 -8.31
C THR A 90 -50.76 13.03 -9.17
N ILE A 91 -50.86 12.30 -10.30
CA ILE A 91 -50.18 12.34 -11.61
C ILE A 91 -48.91 11.48 -11.83
N GLU A 92 -49.16 10.37 -12.55
CA GLU A 92 -48.32 9.56 -13.47
C GLU A 92 -46.79 9.60 -13.32
N LYS A 93 -46.18 8.48 -12.89
CA LYS A 93 -44.73 8.24 -13.00
C LYS A 93 -44.43 6.88 -13.64
N SER A 94 -43.97 6.95 -14.88
CA SER A 94 -43.48 5.84 -15.71
C SER A 94 -41.98 5.63 -15.49
N CYS A 95 -41.54 4.38 -15.35
CA CYS A 95 -40.13 4.00 -15.26
C CYS A 95 -39.46 3.98 -16.66
N ASP A 96 -39.43 5.11 -17.37
CA ASP A 96 -38.63 5.28 -18.59
C ASP A 96 -37.16 5.60 -18.23
N PRO A 97 -36.15 4.88 -18.73
CA PRO A 97 -34.74 5.23 -18.56
C PRO A 97 -34.30 6.56 -19.19
N ARG A 98 -35.15 7.20 -20.01
CA ARG A 98 -35.01 8.63 -20.38
C ARG A 98 -35.44 9.60 -19.26
N ALA A 99 -36.07 9.10 -18.21
CA ALA A 99 -36.53 9.88 -17.07
C ALA A 99 -35.46 10.01 -15.96
N TYR A 100 -34.26 9.44 -16.13
CA TYR A 100 -33.18 9.65 -15.17
C TYR A 100 -32.65 11.08 -15.29
N CYS A 101 -33.01 11.90 -14.31
CA CYS A 101 -32.47 13.23 -14.14
C CYS A 101 -31.56 13.24 -12.90
N PRO A 102 -30.34 13.82 -12.97
CA PRO A 102 -29.49 13.87 -11.79
C PRO A 102 -30.20 14.54 -10.61
N PRO A 103 -29.96 14.08 -9.37
CA PRO A 103 -30.54 14.71 -8.20
C PRO A 103 -30.12 16.17 -8.12
N LYS A 104 -31.04 17.05 -7.71
CA LYS A 104 -30.92 18.52 -7.75
C LYS A 104 -30.98 19.15 -9.15
N CYS A 105 -31.09 18.37 -10.23
CA CYS A 105 -31.29 18.89 -11.57
C CYS A 105 -32.74 18.75 -12.04
N THR A 106 -33.10 19.52 -13.05
CA THR A 106 -34.37 19.43 -13.79
C THR A 106 -34.08 19.07 -15.24
N CYS A 107 -34.78 18.07 -15.78
CA CYS A 107 -34.53 17.54 -17.12
C CYS A 107 -35.79 17.64 -17.97
N LYS A 108 -35.69 18.26 -19.14
CA LYS A 108 -36.78 18.41 -20.10
C LYS A 108 -36.28 17.99 -21.49
N GLY A 109 -36.69 16.81 -21.94
CA GLY A 109 -36.10 16.20 -23.14
C GLY A 109 -34.61 15.98 -22.95
N THR A 110 -33.79 16.49 -23.87
CA THR A 110 -32.32 16.43 -23.82
C THR A 110 -31.67 17.62 -23.12
N ILE A 111 -32.45 18.46 -22.44
CA ILE A 111 -31.96 19.64 -21.72
C ILE A 111 -31.87 19.32 -20.22
N VAL A 112 -30.71 19.54 -19.62
CA VAL A 112 -30.43 19.30 -18.20
C VAL A 112 -30.06 20.62 -17.53
N ARG A 113 -30.80 21.03 -16.49
CA ARG A 113 -30.59 22.27 -15.74
C ARG A 113 -30.36 22.00 -14.25
N CYS A 114 -29.19 22.36 -13.75
CA CYS A 114 -28.75 22.16 -12.37
C CYS A 114 -28.36 23.50 -11.71
N ARG A 115 -29.16 24.55 -11.93
CA ARG A 115 -28.85 25.92 -11.48
C ARG A 115 -29.12 26.13 -9.99
N SER A 116 -28.26 26.90 -9.30
CA SER A 116 -28.47 27.35 -7.91
C SER A 116 -28.66 26.20 -6.90
N GLN A 117 -27.84 25.16 -7.03
CA GLN A 117 -27.92 23.93 -6.21
C GLN A 117 -26.78 23.78 -5.20
N GLU A 118 -25.94 24.81 -5.08
CA GLU A 118 -24.72 24.86 -4.27
C GLU A 118 -23.75 23.69 -4.53
N MET A 119 -23.72 23.18 -5.77
CA MET A 119 -22.92 22.00 -6.10
C MET A 119 -21.43 22.33 -6.12
N THR A 120 -20.60 21.48 -5.50
CA THR A 120 -19.13 21.60 -5.52
C THR A 120 -18.49 20.82 -6.67
N ASP A 121 -19.18 19.80 -7.19
CA ASP A 121 -18.73 18.95 -8.31
C ASP A 121 -19.87 18.72 -9.30
N ILE A 122 -19.52 18.39 -10.54
CA ILE A 122 -20.47 18.05 -11.62
C ILE A 122 -21.12 16.69 -11.29
N PRO A 123 -22.46 16.53 -11.41
CA PRO A 123 -23.14 15.28 -11.09
C PRO A 123 -22.67 14.11 -11.97
N LYS A 124 -22.39 12.95 -11.34
CA LYS A 124 -21.67 11.81 -11.94
C LYS A 124 -22.44 10.97 -12.98
N TYR A 125 -23.66 11.34 -13.34
CA TYR A 125 -24.50 10.56 -14.26
C TYR A 125 -25.41 11.47 -15.10
N ILE A 126 -24.84 12.31 -15.96
CA ILE A 126 -25.65 13.14 -16.86
C ILE A 126 -26.12 12.26 -18.05
N PRO A 127 -27.39 12.34 -18.49
CA PRO A 127 -27.88 11.57 -19.65
C PRO A 127 -27.00 11.77 -20.89
N LEU A 128 -26.63 10.69 -21.58
CA LEU A 128 -25.69 10.74 -22.72
C LEU A 128 -26.27 11.41 -23.98
N ASP A 129 -27.59 11.53 -24.06
CA ASP A 129 -28.31 12.25 -25.11
C ASP A 129 -28.49 13.75 -24.80
N THR A 130 -27.90 14.25 -23.69
CA THR A 130 -27.96 15.68 -23.32
C THR A 130 -27.36 16.56 -24.41
N THR A 131 -28.16 17.53 -24.87
CA THR A 131 -27.76 18.54 -25.88
C THR A 131 -27.45 19.89 -25.24
N GLU A 132 -28.08 20.22 -24.11
CA GLU A 132 -27.84 21.45 -23.38
C GLU A 132 -27.69 21.16 -21.89
N LEU A 133 -26.59 21.64 -21.30
CA LEU A 133 -26.26 21.43 -19.90
C LEU A 133 -26.02 22.79 -19.23
N TYR A 134 -26.84 23.10 -18.24
CA TYR A 134 -26.78 24.31 -17.43
C TYR A 134 -26.34 23.97 -16.02
N LEU A 135 -25.15 24.42 -15.63
CA LEU A 135 -24.51 24.23 -14.32
C LEU A 135 -24.23 25.59 -13.64
N ASP A 136 -24.91 26.65 -14.08
CA ASP A 136 -24.72 28.01 -13.61
C ASP A 136 -25.15 28.23 -12.14
N ASP A 137 -24.58 29.25 -11.50
CA ASP A 137 -24.84 29.61 -10.09
C ASP A 137 -24.58 28.44 -9.12
N ASN A 138 -23.37 27.88 -9.14
CA ASN A 138 -22.96 26.80 -8.22
C ASN A 138 -21.60 27.11 -7.57
N LYS A 139 -21.01 26.13 -6.87
CA LYS A 139 -19.72 26.22 -6.17
C LYS A 139 -18.66 25.33 -6.83
N ILE A 140 -18.79 25.03 -8.13
CA ILE A 140 -17.93 24.08 -8.85
C ILE A 140 -16.54 24.68 -9.03
N SER A 141 -15.51 23.98 -8.54
CA SER A 141 -14.11 24.44 -8.60
C SER A 141 -13.28 23.75 -9.69
N ARG A 142 -13.72 22.60 -10.18
CA ARG A 142 -13.02 21.79 -11.20
C ARG A 142 -13.98 21.11 -12.17
N ILE A 143 -13.49 20.84 -13.38
CA ILE A 143 -14.21 20.08 -14.41
C ILE A 143 -13.52 18.72 -14.58
N PRO A 144 -14.14 17.60 -14.18
CA PRO A 144 -13.59 16.27 -14.44
C PRO A 144 -13.76 15.87 -15.92
N GLU A 145 -12.66 15.57 -16.59
CA GLU A 145 -12.64 15.14 -18.01
C GLU A 145 -13.53 13.92 -18.25
N GLU A 146 -13.51 12.96 -17.34
CA GLU A 146 -14.28 11.71 -17.44
C GLU A 146 -15.80 11.91 -17.49
N THR A 147 -16.31 13.00 -16.91
CA THR A 147 -17.76 13.27 -16.82
C THR A 147 -18.26 14.10 -18.01
N ILE A 148 -17.51 15.14 -18.41
CA ILE A 148 -17.93 16.00 -19.52
C ILE A 148 -17.54 15.40 -20.87
N GLY A 149 -16.38 14.74 -20.96
CA GLY A 149 -15.85 14.19 -22.21
C GLY A 149 -16.69 13.08 -22.84
N VAL A 150 -17.65 12.51 -22.11
CA VAL A 150 -18.59 11.48 -22.61
C VAL A 150 -19.86 12.08 -23.24
N LEU A 151 -20.15 13.36 -23.04
CA LEU A 151 -21.35 14.04 -23.53
C LEU A 151 -21.17 14.56 -24.96
N THR A 152 -20.90 13.67 -25.91
CA THR A 152 -20.50 14.03 -27.29
C THR A 152 -21.60 14.71 -28.13
N ASN A 153 -22.85 14.66 -27.69
CA ASN A 153 -24.00 15.33 -28.32
C ASN A 153 -24.23 16.76 -27.80
N LEU A 154 -23.40 17.23 -26.86
CA LEU A 154 -23.58 18.50 -26.21
C LEU A 154 -23.33 19.66 -27.18
N LYS A 155 -24.32 20.54 -27.30
CA LYS A 155 -24.29 21.75 -28.13
C LYS A 155 -24.13 23.01 -27.30
N ARG A 156 -24.59 23.00 -26.05
CA ARG A 156 -24.46 24.14 -25.13
C ARG A 156 -24.02 23.68 -23.74
N LEU A 157 -23.01 24.35 -23.20
CA LEU A 157 -22.53 24.18 -21.84
C LEU A 157 -22.45 25.54 -21.15
N ASP A 158 -23.21 25.68 -20.06
CA ASP A 158 -23.17 26.86 -19.20
C ASP A 158 -22.59 26.49 -17.83
N LEU A 159 -21.46 27.10 -17.49
CA LEU A 159 -20.73 26.96 -16.23
C LEU A 159 -20.52 28.32 -15.56
N SER A 160 -21.36 29.32 -15.90
CA SER A 160 -21.23 30.66 -15.34
C SER A 160 -21.45 30.72 -13.83
N HIS A 161 -20.94 31.75 -13.16
CA HIS A 161 -21.14 31.96 -11.71
C HIS A 161 -20.72 30.73 -10.86
N ASN A 162 -19.53 30.22 -11.11
CA ASN A 162 -18.92 29.11 -10.38
C ASN A 162 -17.57 29.53 -9.76
N LYS A 163 -16.77 28.57 -9.29
CA LYS A 163 -15.47 28.80 -8.63
C LYS A 163 -14.31 28.21 -9.43
N LEU A 164 -14.46 28.06 -10.75
CA LEU A 164 -13.41 27.52 -11.61
C LEU A 164 -12.19 28.43 -11.59
N VAL A 165 -11.00 27.87 -11.33
CA VAL A 165 -9.74 28.62 -11.24
C VAL A 165 -8.87 28.43 -12.49
N THR A 166 -9.00 27.28 -13.15
CA THR A 166 -8.20 26.91 -14.32
C THR A 166 -8.97 26.02 -15.28
N LEU A 167 -8.52 25.98 -16.54
CA LEU A 167 -8.95 25.01 -17.54
C LEU A 167 -7.77 24.09 -17.88
N PRO A 168 -7.87 22.78 -17.60
CA PRO A 168 -6.85 21.80 -17.99
C PRO A 168 -6.64 21.74 -19.51
N GLU A 169 -5.57 21.07 -19.93
CA GLU A 169 -5.34 20.75 -21.34
C GLU A 169 -6.42 19.80 -21.87
N LYS A 170 -6.91 20.03 -23.10
CA LYS A 170 -7.82 19.14 -23.83
C LYS A 170 -9.13 18.77 -23.12
N ILE A 171 -9.54 19.52 -22.09
CA ILE A 171 -10.72 19.22 -21.28
C ILE A 171 -12.03 19.12 -22.11
N PHE A 172 -12.10 19.82 -23.25
CA PHE A 172 -13.26 19.80 -24.16
C PHE A 172 -13.00 19.07 -25.49
N ALA A 173 -11.90 18.31 -25.63
CA ALA A 173 -11.46 17.77 -26.91
C ALA A 173 -12.49 16.87 -27.62
N ASN A 174 -13.33 16.17 -26.85
CA ASN A 174 -14.35 15.28 -27.39
C ASN A 174 -15.68 15.97 -27.74
N LEU A 175 -15.87 17.24 -27.35
CA LEU A 175 -17.12 17.98 -27.53
C LEU A 175 -17.17 18.70 -28.89
N THR A 176 -16.99 17.94 -29.98
CA THR A 176 -16.83 18.50 -31.33
C THR A 176 -18.08 19.21 -31.87
N GLN A 177 -19.27 18.91 -31.31
CA GLN A 177 -20.56 19.51 -31.67
C GLN A 177 -20.95 20.73 -30.81
N LEU A 178 -20.07 21.18 -29.91
CA LEU A 178 -20.38 22.26 -28.98
C LEU A 178 -20.41 23.61 -29.72
N ASN A 179 -21.56 24.28 -29.68
CA ASN A 179 -21.79 25.58 -30.33
C ASN A 179 -21.61 26.75 -29.35
N THR A 180 -21.96 26.56 -28.08
CA THR A 180 -21.97 27.61 -27.06
C THR A 180 -21.32 27.14 -25.77
N LEU A 181 -20.27 27.84 -25.35
CA LEU A 181 -19.56 27.61 -24.10
C LEU A 181 -19.54 28.89 -23.26
N ILE A 182 -20.14 28.85 -22.08
CA ILE A 182 -20.24 29.99 -21.17
C ILE A 182 -19.47 29.66 -19.89
N LEU A 183 -18.42 30.43 -19.62
CA LEU A 183 -17.53 30.32 -18.46
C LEU A 183 -17.46 31.65 -17.68
N SER A 184 -18.47 32.51 -17.85
CA SER A 184 -18.50 33.85 -17.26
C SER A 184 -18.54 33.84 -15.74
N TYR A 185 -18.01 34.89 -15.10
CA TYR A 185 -18.08 35.06 -13.64
C TYR A 185 -17.56 33.85 -12.86
N ASN A 186 -16.42 33.31 -13.30
CA ASN A 186 -15.62 32.34 -12.57
C ASN A 186 -14.37 33.03 -12.01
N ASN A 187 -13.41 32.26 -11.50
CA ASN A 187 -12.14 32.77 -11.02
C ASN A 187 -10.98 32.31 -11.91
N LEU A 188 -11.22 32.15 -13.22
CA LEU A 188 -10.21 31.64 -14.15
C LEU A 188 -9.01 32.59 -14.17
N GLN A 189 -7.86 32.10 -13.72
CA GLN A 189 -6.63 32.90 -13.66
C GLN A 189 -5.78 32.71 -14.90
N CYS A 190 -5.85 31.51 -15.50
CA CYS A 190 -5.34 31.26 -16.83
C CYS A 190 -5.91 30.00 -17.50
N THR A 191 -5.51 29.80 -18.76
CA THR A 191 -5.92 28.69 -19.61
C THR A 191 -4.67 28.07 -20.27
N ALA A 192 -4.67 26.75 -20.47
CA ALA A 192 -3.64 26.12 -21.29
C ALA A 192 -3.88 26.42 -22.78
N ALA A 193 -2.82 26.38 -23.60
CA ALA A 193 -2.92 26.63 -25.04
C ALA A 193 -3.82 25.61 -25.77
N THR A 194 -4.06 24.44 -25.17
CA THR A 194 -4.90 23.37 -25.73
C THR A 194 -6.23 23.20 -24.98
N SER A 195 -6.59 24.12 -24.07
CA SER A 195 -7.84 23.99 -23.31
C SER A 195 -9.09 23.96 -24.19
N PHE A 196 -9.10 24.69 -25.31
CA PHE A 196 -10.21 24.75 -26.27
C PHE A 196 -10.00 23.89 -27.53
N PHE A 197 -9.00 23.00 -27.50
CA PHE A 197 -8.71 22.09 -28.62
C PHE A 197 -9.94 21.23 -28.96
N GLY A 198 -10.21 20.99 -30.24
CA GLY A 198 -11.31 20.13 -30.71
C GLY A 198 -12.67 20.82 -30.90
N LEU A 199 -12.85 22.04 -30.40
CA LEU A 199 -14.12 22.80 -30.45
C LEU A 199 -14.39 23.46 -31.83
N LYS A 200 -14.49 22.64 -32.88
CA LYS A 200 -14.55 23.11 -34.28
C LYS A 200 -15.86 23.81 -34.67
N GLU A 201 -16.98 23.45 -34.02
CA GLU A 201 -18.32 24.02 -34.26
C GLU A 201 -18.65 25.18 -33.31
N LEU A 202 -17.71 25.61 -32.48
CA LEU A 202 -17.96 26.65 -31.47
C LEU A 202 -18.21 28.00 -32.13
N ARG A 203 -19.33 28.62 -31.74
CA ARG A 203 -19.78 29.93 -32.25
C ARG A 203 -19.74 31.02 -31.20
N ILE A 204 -20.00 30.66 -29.94
CA ILE A 204 -20.10 31.58 -28.81
C ILE A 204 -19.22 31.07 -27.68
N LEU A 205 -18.24 31.89 -27.29
CA LEU A 205 -17.39 31.67 -26.13
C LEU A 205 -17.46 32.87 -25.20
N SER A 206 -17.89 32.66 -23.96
CA SER A 206 -17.90 33.71 -22.95
C SER A 206 -16.92 33.42 -21.83
N LEU A 207 -15.89 34.26 -21.70
CA LEU A 207 -14.91 34.28 -20.61
C LEU A 207 -15.04 35.55 -19.76
N HIS A 208 -16.14 36.29 -19.92
CA HIS A 208 -16.40 37.55 -19.23
C HIS A 208 -16.32 37.45 -17.70
N GLY A 209 -15.76 38.45 -17.04
CA GLY A 209 -15.73 38.52 -15.57
C GLY A 209 -14.89 37.42 -14.91
N ASN A 210 -13.71 37.14 -15.46
CA ASN A 210 -12.72 36.22 -14.87
C ASN A 210 -11.46 36.99 -14.43
N ASN A 211 -10.40 36.28 -14.04
CA ASN A 211 -9.13 36.87 -13.61
C ASN A 211 -7.99 36.59 -14.62
N LEU A 212 -8.34 36.47 -15.90
CA LEU A 212 -7.37 36.19 -16.97
C LEU A 212 -6.52 37.42 -17.24
N SER A 213 -5.20 37.24 -17.20
CA SER A 213 -4.24 38.28 -17.56
C SER A 213 -3.65 38.10 -18.95
N THR A 214 -3.57 36.88 -19.44
CA THR A 214 -3.14 36.59 -20.80
C THR A 214 -3.85 35.33 -21.30
N ILE A 215 -3.91 35.17 -22.63
CA ILE A 215 -4.38 33.95 -23.28
C ILE A 215 -3.24 33.48 -24.19
N PRO A 216 -2.73 32.25 -24.03
CA PRO A 216 -1.59 31.77 -24.81
C PRO A 216 -1.88 31.76 -26.31
N PHE A 217 -0.85 32.05 -27.12
CA PHE A 217 -0.93 31.90 -28.57
C PHE A 217 -1.36 30.48 -28.96
N GLY A 218 -2.23 30.37 -29.96
CA GLY A 218 -2.76 29.10 -30.42
C GLY A 218 -3.99 28.58 -29.66
N SER A 219 -4.38 29.23 -28.54
CA SER A 219 -5.57 28.83 -27.76
C SER A 219 -6.85 28.75 -28.59
N PHE A 220 -6.96 29.55 -29.66
CA PHE A 220 -8.13 29.62 -30.53
C PHE A 220 -7.90 29.04 -31.93
N ALA A 221 -6.87 28.20 -32.12
CA ALA A 221 -6.49 27.67 -33.43
C ALA A 221 -7.60 26.86 -34.13
N ASP A 222 -8.40 26.10 -33.37
CA ASP A 222 -9.50 25.27 -33.90
C ASP A 222 -10.85 26.02 -34.00
N LEU A 223 -10.95 27.23 -33.44
CA LEU A 223 -12.19 27.98 -33.32
C LEU A 223 -12.53 28.76 -34.60
N LYS A 224 -12.76 28.03 -35.69
CA LYS A 224 -12.90 28.60 -37.05
C LYS A 224 -14.28 29.20 -37.35
N LEU A 225 -15.31 28.83 -36.59
CA LEU A 225 -16.71 29.26 -36.81
C LEU A 225 -17.20 30.27 -35.76
N MET A 226 -16.26 30.93 -35.08
CA MET A 226 -16.59 31.89 -34.03
C MET A 226 -17.38 33.08 -34.57
N SER A 227 -18.43 33.42 -33.84
CA SER A 227 -19.29 34.58 -34.14
C SER A 227 -19.26 35.62 -33.04
N HIS A 228 -19.16 35.18 -31.77
CA HIS A 228 -19.18 36.06 -30.61
C HIS A 228 -18.20 35.57 -29.55
N ILE A 229 -17.34 36.47 -29.07
CA ILE A 229 -16.48 36.24 -27.91
C ILE A 229 -16.71 37.35 -26.88
N ALA A 230 -16.80 36.98 -25.60
CA ALA A 230 -16.91 37.95 -24.52
C ALA A 230 -15.70 37.82 -23.58
N LEU A 231 -14.87 38.87 -23.55
CA LEU A 231 -13.62 38.93 -22.76
C LEU A 231 -13.62 40.06 -21.72
N GLY A 232 -14.65 40.91 -21.71
CA GLY A 232 -14.77 42.03 -20.75
C GLY A 232 -14.64 41.59 -19.29
N GLY A 233 -14.24 42.51 -18.42
CA GLY A 233 -14.09 42.22 -16.98
C GLY A 233 -12.94 41.26 -16.65
N ASN A 234 -11.92 41.17 -17.50
CA ASN A 234 -10.67 40.46 -17.23
C ASN A 234 -9.50 41.45 -17.12
N PRO A 235 -8.54 41.27 -16.20
CA PRO A 235 -7.37 42.13 -16.05
C PRO A 235 -6.28 41.80 -17.09
N LEU A 236 -6.61 42.00 -18.37
CA LEU A 236 -5.76 41.64 -19.51
C LEU A 236 -4.50 42.51 -19.60
N VAL A 237 -3.36 41.88 -19.81
CA VAL A 237 -2.04 42.49 -20.01
C VAL A 237 -1.83 42.61 -21.51
N CYS A 238 -1.91 43.83 -22.03
CA CYS A 238 -1.82 44.12 -23.45
C CYS A 238 -0.37 44.38 -23.88
N ASP A 239 0.46 43.35 -23.76
CA ASP A 239 1.85 43.31 -24.23
C ASP A 239 1.98 42.48 -25.51
N CYS A 240 3.21 42.19 -25.95
CA CYS A 240 3.44 41.37 -27.13
C CYS A 240 2.83 39.96 -27.05
N ASN A 241 2.62 39.40 -25.85
CA ASN A 241 2.03 38.07 -25.68
C ASN A 241 0.54 38.05 -26.00
N LEU A 242 -0.16 39.19 -25.89
CA LEU A 242 -1.56 39.33 -26.24
C LEU A 242 -1.79 39.94 -27.64
N LYS A 243 -0.72 40.33 -28.34
CA LYS A 243 -0.78 40.91 -29.69
C LYS A 243 -1.61 40.07 -30.67
N TRP A 244 -1.39 38.75 -30.67
CA TRP A 244 -2.10 37.83 -31.55
C TRP A 244 -3.62 37.87 -31.35
N LEU A 245 -4.08 38.12 -30.11
CA LEU A 245 -5.50 38.16 -29.78
C LEU A 245 -6.13 39.45 -30.32
N SER A 246 -5.42 40.58 -30.23
CA SER A 246 -5.81 41.82 -30.88
C SER A 246 -5.99 41.63 -32.40
N ASP A 247 -5.00 41.00 -33.06
CA ASP A 247 -5.08 40.69 -34.49
C ASP A 247 -6.25 39.75 -34.83
N TRP A 248 -6.45 38.73 -34.01
CA TRP A 248 -7.51 37.74 -34.22
C TRP A 248 -8.91 38.33 -34.10
N ILE A 249 -9.16 39.18 -33.08
CA ILE A 249 -10.47 39.80 -32.85
C ILE A 249 -10.86 40.75 -34.00
N LYS A 250 -9.89 41.50 -34.53
CA LYS A 250 -10.11 42.49 -35.60
C LYS A 250 -10.41 41.89 -36.96
N ARG A 251 -9.97 40.66 -37.22
CA ARG A 251 -10.18 40.00 -38.54
C ARG A 251 -11.67 39.83 -38.85
N ASP A 252 -12.43 39.35 -37.88
CA ASP A 252 -13.83 38.92 -38.06
C ASP A 252 -14.82 39.71 -37.17
N TRP A 253 -14.38 40.80 -36.51
CA TRP A 253 -15.20 41.65 -35.61
C TRP A 253 -16.00 40.86 -34.56
N VAL A 254 -15.37 39.83 -33.99
CA VAL A 254 -16.03 38.80 -33.15
C VAL A 254 -16.36 39.29 -31.73
N GLU A 255 -15.72 40.38 -31.29
CA GLU A 255 -15.87 40.94 -29.93
C GLU A 255 -16.65 42.27 -30.00
N PRO A 256 -17.65 42.49 -29.13
CA PRO A 256 -18.54 43.66 -29.20
C PRO A 256 -17.92 44.99 -28.71
N GLY A 257 -16.60 45.05 -28.44
CA GLY A 257 -15.91 46.25 -27.99
C GLY A 257 -15.94 46.50 -26.49
N ILE A 258 -15.90 45.44 -25.65
CA ILE A 258 -15.98 45.53 -24.19
C ILE A 258 -14.62 45.20 -23.53
N ALA A 259 -13.79 44.38 -24.18
CA ALA A 259 -12.51 43.97 -23.64
C ALA A 259 -11.51 45.13 -23.53
N MET A 260 -11.09 45.44 -22.30
CA MET A 260 -10.13 46.51 -21.99
C MET A 260 -8.82 45.95 -21.44
N CYS A 261 -7.73 46.64 -21.74
CA CYS A 261 -6.41 46.40 -21.16
C CYS A 261 -6.35 46.92 -19.72
N ALA A 262 -5.82 46.13 -18.80
CA ALA A 262 -5.56 46.53 -17.42
C ALA A 262 -4.11 47.01 -17.21
N SER A 263 -3.18 46.48 -18.02
CA SER A 263 -1.75 46.85 -18.03
C SER A 263 -1.18 46.64 -19.45
N PRO A 264 0.03 47.12 -19.77
CA PRO A 264 0.87 48.04 -18.99
C PRO A 264 0.22 49.43 -18.82
N ARG A 265 0.81 50.32 -18.01
CA ARG A 265 0.20 51.63 -17.64
C ARG A 265 -0.25 52.45 -18.86
N GLN A 266 0.49 52.38 -19.97
CA GLN A 266 0.19 53.10 -21.21
C GLN A 266 -1.06 52.55 -21.92
N MET A 267 -1.31 51.25 -21.79
CA MET A 267 -2.43 50.55 -22.40
C MET A 267 -3.67 50.51 -21.50
N LYS A 268 -3.54 50.86 -20.22
CA LYS A 268 -4.63 50.78 -19.25
C LYS A 268 -5.90 51.50 -19.74
N SER A 269 -7.03 50.81 -19.61
CA SER A 269 -8.37 51.25 -20.04
C SER A 269 -8.55 51.44 -21.55
N LYS A 270 -7.57 51.05 -22.38
CA LYS A 270 -7.73 51.02 -23.85
C LYS A 270 -8.48 49.75 -24.26
N LEU A 271 -9.37 49.88 -25.25
CA LEU A 271 -10.12 48.76 -25.82
C LEU A 271 -9.24 47.96 -26.77
N ILE A 272 -9.22 46.64 -26.64
CA ILE A 272 -8.40 45.76 -27.49
C ILE A 272 -8.85 45.86 -28.96
N LEU A 273 -10.15 45.94 -29.22
CA LEU A 273 -10.71 46.00 -30.58
C LEU A 273 -10.20 47.22 -31.39
N PHE A 274 -10.08 48.38 -30.75
CA PHE A 274 -9.75 49.64 -31.43
C PHE A 274 -8.27 50.03 -31.34
N THR A 275 -7.51 49.42 -30.43
CA THR A 275 -6.09 49.78 -30.23
C THR A 275 -5.24 49.07 -31.26
N ASP A 276 -4.40 49.79 -32.01
CA ASP A 276 -3.53 49.18 -33.03
C ASP A 276 -2.61 48.10 -32.43
N SER A 277 -2.45 46.98 -33.14
CA SER A 277 -1.69 45.82 -32.64
C SER A 277 -0.18 46.09 -32.56
N SER A 278 0.32 47.15 -33.20
CA SER A 278 1.70 47.60 -33.06
C SER A 278 2.04 48.08 -31.63
N TYR A 279 1.07 48.59 -30.88
CA TYR A 279 1.28 49.05 -29.49
C TYR A 279 1.40 47.92 -28.46
N PHE A 280 1.17 46.67 -28.86
CA PHE A 280 1.32 45.48 -28.01
C PHE A 280 2.78 45.01 -28.03
N GLU A 281 3.62 45.63 -27.21
CA GLU A 281 5.06 45.37 -27.14
C GLU A 281 5.48 44.87 -25.74
N CYS A 282 6.50 44.00 -25.68
CA CYS A 282 7.09 43.54 -24.43
C CYS A 282 8.35 44.36 -24.16
N LEU A 283 8.23 45.38 -23.31
CA LEU A 283 9.35 46.26 -22.93
C LEU A 283 10.17 45.69 -21.76
N THR A 284 9.60 44.78 -20.97
CA THR A 284 10.21 44.14 -19.80
C THR A 284 9.78 42.68 -19.72
N ASP A 285 10.50 41.87 -18.94
CA ASP A 285 10.06 40.52 -18.58
C ASP A 285 8.67 40.54 -17.91
N PRO A 286 7.85 39.49 -18.08
CA PRO A 286 6.51 39.42 -17.51
C PRO A 286 6.58 39.49 -15.98
N ASP A 287 5.65 40.25 -15.38
CA ASP A 287 5.53 40.38 -13.93
C ASP A 287 5.46 38.98 -13.27
N PRO A 288 6.31 38.68 -12.27
CA PRO A 288 6.28 37.40 -11.57
C PRO A 288 4.88 37.01 -11.06
N GLN A 289 4.07 37.98 -10.63
CA GLN A 289 2.70 37.75 -10.15
C GLN A 289 1.76 37.29 -11.27
N ILE A 290 2.03 37.68 -12.51
CA ILE A 290 1.27 37.24 -13.69
C ILE A 290 1.72 35.85 -14.12
N ALA A 291 3.03 35.55 -14.08
CA ALA A 291 3.57 34.23 -14.41
C ALA A 291 3.11 33.14 -13.41
N GLU A 292 3.02 33.47 -12.12
CA GLU A 292 2.53 32.57 -11.06
C GLU A 292 1.07 32.15 -11.22
N LYS A 293 0.24 32.89 -11.96
CA LYS A 293 -1.19 32.55 -12.17
C LYS A 293 -1.37 31.17 -12.82
N CYS A 294 -0.42 30.73 -13.64
CA CYS A 294 -0.44 29.41 -14.27
C CYS A 294 0.56 28.42 -13.69
N ASN A 295 1.79 28.90 -13.45
CA ASN A 295 2.90 28.04 -13.08
C ASN A 295 3.70 28.73 -11.98
N VAL A 296 3.45 28.29 -10.75
CA VAL A 296 4.13 28.79 -9.55
C VAL A 296 5.64 28.56 -9.63
N CYS A 297 6.14 27.59 -10.39
CA CYS A 297 7.58 27.40 -10.56
C CYS A 297 8.26 28.51 -11.37
N LEU A 298 7.52 29.31 -12.15
CA LEU A 298 8.11 30.42 -12.92
C LEU A 298 8.61 31.56 -12.03
N SER A 299 8.11 31.69 -10.80
CA SER A 299 8.64 32.65 -9.82
C SER A 299 9.82 32.13 -9.01
N LYS A 300 10.34 30.95 -9.34
CA LYS A 300 11.46 30.29 -8.63
C LYS A 300 11.21 30.24 -7.11
N PRO A 301 10.13 29.56 -6.66
CA PRO A 301 9.71 29.54 -5.26
C PRO A 301 10.66 28.74 -4.35
N CYS A 302 11.46 27.83 -4.93
CA CYS A 302 12.47 27.04 -4.23
C CYS A 302 13.75 27.86 -4.04
N LYS A 303 14.25 27.91 -2.80
CA LYS A 303 15.52 28.54 -2.42
C LYS A 303 16.69 27.58 -2.65
N ASN A 304 17.91 28.12 -2.53
CA ASN A 304 19.16 27.35 -2.56
C ASN A 304 19.28 26.40 -3.77
N ASP A 305 18.94 26.92 -4.96
CA ASP A 305 18.95 26.20 -6.23
C ASP A 305 18.07 24.93 -6.27
N GLY A 306 17.05 24.86 -5.42
CA GLY A 306 16.07 23.78 -5.42
C GLY A 306 15.30 23.70 -6.74
N VAL A 307 15.04 22.47 -7.20
CA VAL A 307 14.31 22.21 -8.44
C VAL A 307 12.81 22.17 -8.17
N CYS A 308 12.08 23.15 -8.70
CA CYS A 308 10.62 23.21 -8.56
C CYS A 308 9.93 22.22 -9.52
N LYS A 309 9.04 21.40 -8.99
CA LYS A 309 8.15 20.51 -9.76
C LYS A 309 6.70 20.85 -9.44
N LEU A 310 5.89 21.07 -10.47
CA LEU A 310 4.44 21.21 -10.31
C LEU A 310 3.82 19.84 -10.05
N VAL A 311 2.96 19.76 -9.04
CA VAL A 311 2.14 18.58 -8.74
C VAL A 311 0.71 18.79 -9.23
N GLU A 312 0.14 19.99 -9.00
CA GLU A 312 -1.18 20.40 -9.51
C GLU A 312 -1.18 21.90 -9.83
N PHE A 313 -2.33 22.46 -10.26
CA PHE A 313 -2.47 23.89 -10.52
C PHE A 313 -2.24 24.70 -9.24
N LYS A 314 -1.09 25.38 -9.15
CA LYS A 314 -0.49 26.07 -7.99
C LYS A 314 0.16 25.23 -6.90
N ASN A 315 0.02 23.90 -6.91
CA ASN A 315 0.75 23.04 -5.98
C ASN A 315 2.11 22.68 -6.58
N PHE A 316 3.16 22.91 -5.80
CA PHE A 316 4.53 22.58 -6.20
C PHE A 316 5.24 21.84 -5.07
N THR A 317 6.27 21.11 -5.45
CA THR A 317 7.23 20.48 -4.54
C THR A 317 8.62 20.89 -4.95
N CYS A 318 9.47 21.23 -3.98
CA CYS A 318 10.87 21.52 -4.23
C CYS A 318 11.72 20.28 -4.02
N GLY A 319 12.46 19.88 -5.06
CA GLY A 319 13.57 18.95 -4.93
C GLY A 319 14.80 19.70 -4.46
N CYS A 320 15.14 19.57 -3.17
CA CYS A 320 16.26 20.30 -2.59
C CYS A 320 17.61 19.77 -3.05
N THR A 321 18.55 20.70 -3.22
CA THR A 321 19.95 20.40 -3.42
C THR A 321 20.53 19.72 -2.18
N PRO A 322 21.62 18.92 -2.33
CA PRO A 322 22.26 18.26 -1.19
C PRO A 322 22.64 19.27 -0.11
N GLY A 323 22.27 18.98 1.14
CA GLY A 323 22.52 19.86 2.29
C GLY A 323 21.42 20.85 2.63
N PHE A 324 20.31 20.89 1.88
CA PHE A 324 19.13 21.70 2.22
C PHE A 324 17.86 20.86 2.39
N HIS A 325 16.92 21.38 3.18
CA HIS A 325 15.61 20.79 3.44
C HIS A 325 14.55 21.88 3.71
N GLY A 326 13.32 21.45 3.97
CA GLY A 326 12.15 22.31 4.08
C GLY A 326 11.34 22.28 2.79
N ASP A 327 10.10 22.79 2.83
CA ASP A 327 9.16 22.73 1.70
C ASP A 327 9.64 23.57 0.51
N ARG A 328 10.49 24.58 0.77
CA ARG A 328 11.10 25.45 -0.23
C ARG A 328 12.62 25.38 -0.20
N CYS A 329 13.22 24.37 0.42
CA CYS A 329 14.67 24.21 0.55
C CYS A 329 15.36 25.38 1.26
N GLU A 330 14.65 26.05 2.16
CA GLU A 330 15.07 27.25 2.87
C GLU A 330 15.96 26.95 4.09
N GLN A 331 15.95 25.71 4.58
CA GLN A 331 16.67 25.29 5.78
C GLN A 331 17.92 24.49 5.41
N GLN A 332 19.03 24.74 6.10
CA GLN A 332 20.26 23.98 5.93
C GLN A 332 20.25 22.73 6.84
N ILE A 333 20.82 21.62 6.36
CA ILE A 333 20.97 20.39 7.14
C ILE A 333 22.19 20.52 8.05
N ASP A 334 21.93 20.85 9.31
CA ASP A 334 22.89 21.04 10.39
C ASP A 334 22.56 20.17 11.61
N ALA A 335 23.17 20.47 12.76
CA ALA A 335 22.98 19.75 14.01
C ALA A 335 21.54 19.86 14.58
N CYS A 336 20.78 20.88 14.19
CA CYS A 336 19.40 21.09 14.58
C CYS A 336 18.38 20.41 13.64
N PHE A 337 18.84 19.68 12.61
CA PHE A 337 17.97 18.96 11.70
C PHE A 337 17.03 17.99 12.44
N GLY A 338 15.72 18.14 12.21
CA GLY A 338 14.67 17.34 12.87
C GLY A 338 14.30 17.79 14.29
N ASN A 339 14.80 18.95 14.75
CA ASN A 339 14.70 19.50 16.10
C ASN A 339 15.13 18.50 17.21
N PRO A 340 16.36 18.61 17.75
CA PRO A 340 16.77 17.85 18.93
C PRO A 340 16.01 18.18 20.21
N CYS A 341 15.40 19.33 20.35
CA CYS A 341 14.87 19.76 21.63
C CYS A 341 13.47 19.19 21.87
N ASN A 342 13.26 18.56 23.02
CA ASN A 342 11.96 18.06 23.45
C ASN A 342 11.07 19.20 23.95
N ASN A 343 9.79 18.89 24.19
CA ASN A 343 8.81 19.78 24.82
C ASN A 343 8.73 21.19 24.18
N GLY A 344 8.93 21.26 22.85
CA GLY A 344 8.84 22.52 22.11
C GLY A 344 10.05 23.45 22.26
N GLY A 345 11.15 22.98 22.84
CA GLY A 345 12.39 23.75 22.96
C GLY A 345 12.96 24.21 21.60
N LYS A 346 13.67 25.34 21.62
CA LYS A 346 14.28 25.95 20.43
C LYS A 346 15.75 25.53 20.31
N CYS A 347 16.11 24.92 19.19
CA CYS A 347 17.49 24.53 18.91
C CYS A 347 18.33 25.69 18.37
N GLU A 348 19.56 25.81 18.87
CA GLU A 348 20.60 26.71 18.36
C GLU A 348 21.82 25.90 17.93
N VAL A 349 22.30 26.15 16.71
CA VAL A 349 23.49 25.51 16.15
C VAL A 349 24.75 26.15 16.74
N LEU A 350 25.69 25.32 17.16
CA LEU A 350 27.01 25.73 17.64
C LEU A 350 28.09 25.31 16.62
N GLU A 351 29.31 25.81 16.79
CA GLU A 351 30.44 25.41 15.95
C GLU A 351 30.71 23.89 16.02
N PHE A 352 31.28 23.34 14.94
CA PHE A 352 31.71 21.94 14.81
C PHE A 352 30.58 20.88 14.89
N GLY A 353 29.35 21.22 14.50
CA GLY A 353 28.23 20.26 14.43
C GLY A 353 27.59 19.97 15.80
N ARG A 354 27.77 20.88 16.75
CA ARG A 354 27.10 20.85 18.05
C ARG A 354 25.82 21.68 18.03
N PHE A 355 24.99 21.51 19.04
CA PHE A 355 23.80 22.32 19.25
C PHE A 355 23.54 22.51 20.75
N ARG A 356 22.75 23.53 21.11
CA ARG A 356 22.13 23.66 22.43
C ARG A 356 20.63 23.88 22.30
N CYS A 357 19.88 23.48 23.33
CA CYS A 357 18.45 23.71 23.41
C CYS A 357 18.14 24.85 24.37
N HIS A 358 17.27 25.76 23.93
CA HIS A 358 16.62 26.74 24.79
C HIS A 358 15.27 26.17 25.22
N CYS A 359 15.14 25.88 26.51
CA CYS A 359 13.93 25.29 27.07
C CYS A 359 12.85 26.34 27.30
N LEU A 360 11.62 25.91 27.11
CA LEU A 360 10.45 26.67 27.53
C LEU A 360 10.33 26.56 29.06
N ASP A 361 9.67 27.53 29.68
CA ASP A 361 9.47 27.58 31.13
C ASP A 361 8.82 26.28 31.63
N GLY A 362 9.27 25.77 32.77
CA GLY A 362 8.83 24.49 33.36
C GLY A 362 9.59 23.25 32.85
N PHE A 363 10.50 23.41 31.88
CA PHE A 363 11.36 22.31 31.43
C PHE A 363 12.84 22.60 31.65
N GLU A 364 13.56 21.55 32.03
CA GLU A 364 15.01 21.57 32.21
C GLU A 364 15.68 20.37 31.53
N GLY A 365 17.01 20.33 31.61
CA GLY A 365 17.84 19.39 30.90
C GLY A 365 18.37 19.95 29.58
N ASP A 366 19.45 19.34 29.08
CA ASP A 366 20.19 19.84 27.91
C ASP A 366 19.40 19.79 26.61
N ARG A 367 18.31 19.02 26.59
CA ARG A 367 17.36 18.93 25.49
C ARG A 367 15.92 19.19 25.93
N CYS A 368 15.72 19.80 27.11
CA CYS A 368 14.41 20.12 27.66
C CYS A 368 13.54 18.88 27.90
N GLU A 369 14.17 17.75 28.26
CA GLU A 369 13.51 16.46 28.45
C GLU A 369 12.88 16.28 29.82
N THR A 370 13.33 17.04 30.81
CA THR A 370 12.90 16.90 32.20
C THR A 370 11.88 17.98 32.49
N ASN A 371 10.73 17.59 33.04
CA ASN A 371 9.81 18.55 33.66
C ASN A 371 10.44 18.99 34.97
N MET A 372 10.52 20.30 35.22
CA MET A 372 10.95 20.80 36.52
C MET A 372 9.94 20.34 37.57
N ASP A 373 10.42 19.77 38.68
CA ASP A 373 9.55 19.22 39.72
C ASP A 373 8.86 20.38 40.48
N ASP A 374 7.59 20.60 40.16
CA ASP A 374 6.77 21.65 40.78
C ASP A 374 6.30 21.24 42.21
N CYS A 375 6.66 20.04 42.69
CA CYS A 375 6.27 19.52 44.01
C CYS A 375 7.24 19.83 45.15
N GLU A 376 8.44 20.38 44.93
CA GLU A 376 9.43 20.59 46.02
C GLU A 376 8.92 21.49 47.15
N ASP A 377 7.94 22.38 46.90
CA ASP A 377 7.29 23.24 47.90
C ASP A 377 5.75 23.18 47.83
N ASN A 378 5.20 21.98 47.59
CA ASN A 378 3.75 21.82 47.45
C ASN A 378 2.99 22.12 48.77
N VAL A 379 1.75 22.61 48.63
CA VAL A 379 0.85 22.96 49.75
C VAL A 379 -0.16 21.82 50.01
N CYS A 380 0.11 20.60 49.56
CA CYS A 380 -0.82 19.48 49.72
C CYS A 380 -1.01 19.15 51.21
N GLN A 381 -2.26 19.18 51.67
CA GLN A 381 -2.60 18.97 53.08
C GLN A 381 -3.00 17.51 53.35
N ASN A 382 -3.12 17.15 54.63
CA ASN A 382 -3.68 15.87 55.09
C ASN A 382 -2.97 14.62 54.51
N ASN A 383 -1.64 14.67 54.42
CA ASN A 383 -0.81 13.57 53.92
C ASN A 383 -1.15 13.17 52.46
N ALA A 384 -1.65 14.13 51.67
CA ALA A 384 -1.89 13.95 50.24
C ALA A 384 -0.57 13.83 49.47
N THR A 385 -0.59 13.05 48.39
CA THR A 385 0.59 12.89 47.52
C THR A 385 0.57 13.99 46.46
N CYS A 386 1.63 14.79 46.39
CA CYS A 386 1.80 15.74 45.29
C CYS A 386 2.06 14.98 43.97
N VAL A 387 1.45 15.46 42.90
CA VAL A 387 1.61 14.97 41.54
C VAL A 387 2.12 16.13 40.71
N ASP A 388 3.33 15.97 40.19
CA ASP A 388 4.00 16.93 39.32
C ASP A 388 3.23 17.09 37.99
N GLU A 389 2.99 18.33 37.59
CA GLU A 389 2.39 18.72 36.31
C GLU A 389 3.31 19.75 35.62
N ILE A 390 2.93 20.31 34.46
CA ILE A 390 3.81 21.28 33.76
C ILE A 390 3.58 22.67 34.34
N GLN A 391 4.61 23.29 34.92
CA GLN A 391 4.54 24.59 35.63
C GLN A 391 3.46 24.62 36.73
N SER A 392 3.09 23.47 37.26
CA SER A 392 2.02 23.34 38.26
C SER A 392 2.06 21.96 38.91
N TYR A 393 1.30 21.79 39.99
CA TYR A 393 1.13 20.49 40.63
C TYR A 393 -0.32 20.28 41.07
N SER A 394 -0.71 19.01 41.21
CA SER A 394 -1.99 18.62 41.81
C SER A 394 -1.81 17.71 43.03
N CYS A 395 -2.77 17.77 43.96
CA CYS A 395 -2.72 16.96 45.17
C CYS A 395 -3.63 15.75 45.03
N ARG A 396 -3.05 14.55 45.03
CA ARG A 396 -3.80 13.30 45.14
C ARG A 396 -4.17 13.05 46.60
N CYS A 397 -5.44 13.27 46.91
CA CYS A 397 -5.95 13.17 48.28
C CYS A 397 -5.90 11.76 48.84
N ALA A 398 -5.49 11.66 50.11
CA ALA A 398 -5.65 10.45 50.89
C ALA A 398 -7.14 10.10 51.08
N THR A 399 -7.44 8.82 51.35
CA THR A 399 -8.81 8.35 51.63
C THR A 399 -9.45 9.18 52.73
N GLY A 400 -10.66 9.69 52.50
CA GLY A 400 -11.36 10.56 53.45
C GLY A 400 -11.27 12.05 53.15
N PHE A 401 -10.46 12.49 52.18
CA PHE A 401 -10.23 13.91 51.89
C PHE A 401 -10.54 14.30 50.43
N THR A 402 -10.90 15.56 50.22
CA THR A 402 -11.26 16.17 48.94
C THR A 402 -10.90 17.66 48.94
N GLY A 403 -11.04 18.35 47.82
CA GLY A 403 -10.55 19.73 47.63
C GLY A 403 -9.28 19.79 46.77
N LYS A 404 -8.91 20.99 46.32
CA LYS A 404 -7.79 21.19 45.37
C LYS A 404 -6.44 20.84 45.99
N PHE A 405 -6.30 21.09 47.30
CA PHE A 405 -5.11 20.78 48.10
C PHE A 405 -5.43 19.74 49.17
N CYS A 406 -6.53 19.00 49.00
CA CYS A 406 -7.01 17.97 49.93
C CYS A 406 -7.34 18.51 51.33
N GLU A 407 -7.79 19.75 51.38
CA GLU A 407 -8.07 20.50 52.60
C GLU A 407 -9.39 20.08 53.29
N ASN A 408 -10.33 19.47 52.56
CA ASN A 408 -11.66 19.14 53.06
C ASN A 408 -11.80 17.65 53.38
N ARG A 409 -12.56 17.29 54.42
CA ARG A 409 -12.97 15.91 54.68
C ARG A 409 -14.25 15.55 53.91
N ILE A 410 -14.32 14.34 53.37
CA ILE A 410 -15.49 13.83 52.65
C ILE A 410 -16.63 13.56 53.64
N PRO A 411 -17.81 14.20 53.50
CA PRO A 411 -18.95 13.95 54.36
C PRO A 411 -19.74 12.72 53.87
N TYR A 412 -19.24 11.54 54.18
CA TYR A 412 -19.83 10.26 53.80
C TYR A 412 -21.32 10.13 54.18
N CYS A 413 -22.10 9.46 53.34
CA CYS A 413 -23.54 9.20 53.50
C CYS A 413 -24.46 10.45 53.47
N LYS A 414 -24.00 11.58 52.93
CA LYS A 414 -24.87 12.70 52.49
C LYS A 414 -25.29 12.52 51.03
N ALA A 415 -26.32 13.25 50.60
CA ALA A 415 -27.01 13.06 49.31
C ALA A 415 -26.10 12.90 48.07
N ASN A 416 -24.93 13.55 48.02
CA ASN A 416 -23.98 13.48 46.90
C ASN A 416 -22.78 12.53 47.12
N TYR A 417 -22.67 11.86 48.28
CA TYR A 417 -21.57 10.98 48.67
C TYR A 417 -22.07 9.68 49.34
N ASN A 418 -23.21 9.16 48.86
CA ASN A 418 -23.70 7.82 49.22
C ASN A 418 -23.31 6.83 48.10
N PHE A 419 -22.40 5.93 48.41
CA PHE A 419 -21.84 4.97 47.45
C PHE A 419 -22.47 3.57 47.56
N CYS A 420 -23.45 3.37 48.44
CA CYS A 420 -24.13 2.09 48.64
C CYS A 420 -25.15 1.82 47.52
N LEU A 421 -25.06 0.65 46.90
CA LEU A 421 -25.90 0.24 45.77
C LEU A 421 -26.91 -0.85 46.20
N ASN A 422 -27.85 -1.19 45.30
CA ASN A 422 -28.80 -2.31 45.47
C ASN A 422 -29.66 -2.26 46.75
N GLY A 423 -30.08 -1.05 47.16
CA GLY A 423 -30.94 -0.86 48.32
C GLY A 423 -30.23 -1.02 49.68
N ALA A 424 -28.89 -1.04 49.69
CA ALA A 424 -28.10 -1.11 50.92
C ALA A 424 -28.12 0.20 51.73
N THR A 425 -27.98 0.08 53.05
CA THR A 425 -28.00 1.23 53.98
C THR A 425 -26.59 1.73 54.25
N CYS A 426 -26.32 3.02 54.04
CA CYS A 426 -25.01 3.65 54.26
C CYS A 426 -24.80 4.04 55.73
N VAL A 427 -23.68 3.64 56.32
CA VAL A 427 -23.27 4.00 57.68
C VAL A 427 -21.94 4.74 57.63
N ALA A 428 -21.93 5.99 58.09
CA ALA A 428 -20.73 6.82 58.14
C ALA A 428 -19.82 6.40 59.31
N MET A 429 -18.52 6.32 59.07
CA MET A 429 -17.47 6.07 60.07
C MET A 429 -16.56 7.30 60.22
N GLU A 430 -15.68 7.33 61.22
CA GLU A 430 -14.81 8.49 61.51
C GLU A 430 -13.89 8.93 60.35
N ALA A 431 -13.51 8.00 59.47
CA ALA A 431 -12.64 8.26 58.32
C ALA A 431 -13.09 7.57 57.01
N ASP A 432 -14.22 6.87 57.01
CA ASP A 432 -14.67 6.00 55.91
C ASP A 432 -16.20 5.78 55.96
N TYR A 433 -16.73 4.89 55.14
CA TYR A 433 -18.12 4.43 55.20
C TYR A 433 -18.21 2.91 55.07
N ARG A 434 -19.31 2.33 55.55
CA ARG A 434 -19.70 0.96 55.24
C ARG A 434 -21.13 0.91 54.72
N CYS A 435 -21.42 -0.07 53.88
CA CYS A 435 -22.77 -0.37 53.44
C CYS A 435 -23.27 -1.65 54.11
N GLU A 436 -24.49 -1.63 54.63
CA GLU A 436 -25.18 -2.82 55.13
C GLU A 436 -26.00 -3.41 53.98
N CYS A 437 -25.50 -4.52 53.42
CA CYS A 437 -26.00 -5.12 52.18
C CYS A 437 -27.29 -5.91 52.38
N ALA A 438 -28.15 -5.90 51.35
CA ALA A 438 -29.29 -6.80 51.24
C ALA A 438 -28.83 -8.24 50.93
N ALA A 439 -29.65 -9.24 51.26
CA ALA A 439 -29.31 -10.66 51.10
C ALA A 439 -28.94 -11.02 49.66
N GLY A 440 -27.83 -11.77 49.49
CA GLY A 440 -27.27 -12.16 48.19
C GLY A 440 -26.22 -11.19 47.61
N PHE A 441 -25.99 -10.03 48.24
CA PHE A 441 -24.99 -9.05 47.80
C PHE A 441 -23.87 -8.84 48.82
N MET A 442 -22.65 -8.67 48.32
CA MET A 442 -21.42 -8.44 49.09
C MET A 442 -20.61 -7.26 48.54
N GLY A 443 -19.48 -7.01 49.20
CA GLY A 443 -18.54 -5.96 48.84
C GLY A 443 -18.83 -4.66 49.59
N LYS A 444 -17.84 -3.77 49.62
CA LYS A 444 -17.89 -2.53 50.41
C LYS A 444 -19.08 -1.62 50.06
N ASN A 445 -19.55 -1.71 48.81
CA ASN A 445 -20.65 -0.92 48.26
C ASN A 445 -21.88 -1.78 47.93
N CYS A 446 -21.90 -3.06 48.33
CA CYS A 446 -22.98 -4.01 48.05
C CYS A 446 -23.27 -4.21 46.55
N SER A 447 -22.21 -4.14 45.73
CA SER A 447 -22.27 -4.22 44.27
C SER A 447 -22.02 -5.62 43.71
N GLU A 448 -21.49 -6.53 44.52
CA GLU A 448 -21.11 -7.87 44.08
C GLU A 448 -22.20 -8.88 44.46
N ASN A 449 -22.60 -9.76 43.56
CA ASN A 449 -23.47 -10.90 43.87
C ASN A 449 -22.63 -12.02 44.51
N GLU A 450 -23.14 -12.71 45.53
CA GLU A 450 -22.50 -13.94 46.03
C GLU A 450 -22.48 -15.02 44.94
N ASP A 451 -21.31 -15.61 44.70
CA ASP A 451 -21.10 -16.66 43.69
C ASP A 451 -21.41 -18.05 44.29
N ASP A 452 -22.62 -18.54 44.01
CA ASP A 452 -23.17 -19.81 44.49
C ASP A 452 -22.48 -21.04 43.84
N CYS A 453 -21.65 -20.85 42.79
CA CYS A 453 -20.92 -21.93 42.14
C CYS A 453 -19.67 -22.40 42.91
N LYS A 454 -19.20 -21.68 43.94
CA LYS A 454 -18.00 -22.07 44.70
C LYS A 454 -18.21 -23.25 45.65
N SER A 455 -19.43 -23.50 46.10
CA SER A 455 -19.75 -24.55 47.07
C SER A 455 -20.22 -25.86 46.43
N HIS A 456 -20.44 -25.89 45.12
CA HIS A 456 -21.13 -26.98 44.43
C HIS A 456 -20.32 -27.61 43.27
N VAL A 457 -20.53 -28.90 42.99
CA VAL A 457 -19.60 -29.72 42.18
C VAL A 457 -20.24 -30.22 40.86
N CYS A 458 -19.85 -29.64 39.72
CA CYS A 458 -20.11 -30.19 38.37
C CYS A 458 -18.91 -31.06 37.92
N GLN A 459 -19.13 -32.20 37.25
CA GLN A 459 -18.08 -33.18 36.92
C GLN A 459 -17.69 -33.17 35.42
N ASN A 460 -16.58 -33.84 35.06
CA ASN A 460 -16.09 -34.04 33.68
C ASN A 460 -15.97 -32.77 32.81
N GLY A 461 -15.48 -31.67 33.39
CA GLY A 461 -15.25 -30.42 32.66
C GLY A 461 -16.51 -29.63 32.31
N ALA A 462 -17.63 -29.94 32.98
CA ALA A 462 -18.86 -29.17 32.89
C ALA A 462 -18.71 -27.77 33.48
N THR A 463 -19.44 -26.80 32.92
CA THR A 463 -19.40 -25.39 33.36
C THR A 463 -20.55 -25.12 34.31
N CYS A 464 -20.26 -24.59 35.51
CA CYS A 464 -21.26 -24.11 36.47
C CYS A 464 -21.71 -22.70 36.09
N LEU A 465 -23.02 -22.44 36.16
CA LEU A 465 -23.63 -21.13 35.94
C LEU A 465 -24.21 -20.63 37.27
N ASP A 466 -23.72 -19.47 37.71
CA ASP A 466 -24.09 -18.77 38.94
C ASP A 466 -25.45 -18.05 38.82
N GLY A 467 -26.16 -17.94 39.94
CA GLY A 467 -27.48 -17.31 40.05
C GLY A 467 -27.56 -16.41 41.29
N VAL A 468 -28.74 -15.87 41.60
CA VAL A 468 -28.94 -15.11 42.86
C VAL A 468 -29.52 -16.07 43.90
N GLY A 469 -28.66 -16.72 44.68
CA GLY A 469 -29.01 -17.74 45.67
C GLY A 469 -29.22 -19.17 45.13
N SER A 470 -28.69 -19.53 43.94
CA SER A 470 -28.79 -20.89 43.32
C SER A 470 -27.84 -21.09 42.10
N TYR A 471 -27.56 -22.34 41.66
CA TYR A 471 -26.66 -22.64 40.51
C TYR A 471 -27.14 -23.78 39.56
N THR A 472 -26.57 -23.89 38.34
CA THR A 472 -26.88 -24.95 37.33
C THR A 472 -25.63 -25.45 36.55
N CYS A 473 -25.53 -26.75 36.19
CA CYS A 473 -24.38 -27.33 35.46
C CYS A 473 -24.65 -27.58 33.95
N MET A 474 -23.71 -27.23 33.06
CA MET A 474 -23.74 -27.54 31.62
C MET A 474 -22.65 -28.53 31.20
N CYS A 475 -23.01 -29.67 30.59
CA CYS A 475 -22.08 -30.75 30.22
C CYS A 475 -21.32 -30.51 28.90
N ALA A 476 -20.04 -30.93 28.86
CA ALA A 476 -19.21 -30.89 27.66
C ALA A 476 -19.60 -31.96 26.62
N THR A 477 -19.35 -31.70 25.34
CA THR A 477 -19.75 -32.58 24.22
C THR A 477 -19.23 -34.01 24.37
N GLY A 478 -20.16 -34.98 24.37
CA GLY A 478 -19.86 -36.41 24.54
C GLY A 478 -20.07 -36.92 25.97
N PHE A 479 -20.33 -36.04 26.94
CA PHE A 479 -20.66 -36.40 28.31
C PHE A 479 -22.14 -36.13 28.66
N SER A 480 -22.73 -36.90 29.59
CA SER A 480 -24.14 -36.76 30.00
C SER A 480 -24.37 -37.07 31.49
N GLY A 481 -25.45 -36.53 32.09
CA GLY A 481 -25.81 -36.63 33.52
C GLY A 481 -26.20 -35.28 34.17
N GLN A 482 -26.86 -35.26 35.34
CA GLN A 482 -27.26 -34.00 36.04
C GLN A 482 -26.03 -33.23 36.56
N HIS A 483 -24.92 -33.94 36.79
CA HIS A 483 -23.62 -33.36 37.09
C HIS A 483 -22.56 -33.76 36.04
N CYS A 484 -22.99 -34.24 34.87
CA CYS A 484 -22.17 -34.54 33.68
C CYS A 484 -21.20 -35.72 33.79
N GLU A 485 -21.57 -36.80 34.48
CA GLU A 485 -20.70 -37.89 34.93
C GLU A 485 -20.31 -39.01 33.91
N ILE A 486 -20.89 -39.08 32.70
CA ILE A 486 -20.74 -40.24 31.78
C ILE A 486 -19.80 -39.93 30.57
N ALA A 487 -18.83 -40.78 30.17
CA ALA A 487 -17.78 -40.50 29.15
C ALA A 487 -17.76 -41.40 27.85
N PRO A 488 -17.18 -40.95 26.69
CA PRO A 488 -17.02 -41.75 25.45
C PRO A 488 -15.56 -42.17 25.10
N VAL A 489 -15.36 -43.30 24.38
CA VAL A 489 -14.04 -43.95 24.11
C VAL A 489 -13.55 -43.82 22.64
N LEU A 490 -12.27 -43.45 22.41
CA LEU A 490 -11.56 -43.44 21.11
C LEU A 490 -10.03 -43.68 21.26
N GLY A 491 -9.35 -44.21 20.23
CA GLY A 491 -7.88 -44.25 20.14
C GLY A 491 -7.27 -44.56 18.75
N LEU A 492 -6.32 -43.72 18.32
CA LEU A 492 -5.35 -43.73 17.18
C LEU A 492 -3.98 -43.25 17.77
N PRO A 493 -2.84 -42.92 17.09
CA PRO A 493 -2.14 -43.32 15.83
C PRO A 493 -0.55 -43.35 15.89
N ASN A 494 0.10 -43.45 14.69
CA ASN A 494 1.37 -42.80 14.19
C ASN A 494 2.78 -43.39 14.58
N TYR A 495 3.94 -43.21 13.90
CA TYR A 495 4.48 -42.65 12.62
C TYR A 495 6.00 -43.01 12.59
N ASP A 496 6.67 -43.28 11.43
CA ASP A 496 8.08 -42.87 11.17
C ASP A 496 8.68 -43.29 9.81
N SER A 497 9.65 -42.51 9.31
CA SER A 497 10.42 -42.75 8.07
C SER A 497 11.75 -41.99 8.05
N ALA A 498 12.87 -42.65 7.70
CA ALA A 498 13.92 -42.14 6.79
C ALA A 498 15.18 -43.05 6.70
N ARG A 499 15.69 -43.29 5.47
CA ARG A 499 17.13 -43.54 5.15
C ARG A 499 17.41 -43.50 3.64
N GLY A 500 18.58 -42.97 3.23
CA GLY A 500 19.29 -43.41 2.00
C GLY A 500 20.29 -42.41 1.31
N PRO A 501 21.46 -42.85 0.75
CA PRO A 501 22.69 -42.04 0.50
C PRO A 501 23.35 -42.11 -0.93
N GLY A 502 24.53 -41.45 -1.12
CA GLY A 502 25.58 -41.68 -2.18
C GLY A 502 25.81 -40.52 -3.20
N GLY A 503 26.99 -40.15 -3.75
CA GLY A 503 28.42 -40.52 -3.69
C GLY A 503 29.17 -40.12 -5.00
N GLY A 504 30.25 -39.30 -4.94
CA GLY A 504 31.11 -38.82 -6.08
C GLY A 504 32.16 -37.79 -5.61
N ALA A 505 33.21 -37.42 -6.37
CA ALA A 505 34.46 -36.67 -5.98
C ALA A 505 34.37 -35.53 -4.93
N CYS A 506 33.19 -34.95 -4.75
CA CYS A 506 32.73 -34.29 -3.52
C CYS A 506 32.59 -35.24 -2.29
N LYS A 507 33.24 -36.41 -2.31
CA LYS A 507 33.14 -37.48 -1.30
C LYS A 507 34.08 -37.19 -0.14
N TYR A 508 35.20 -36.49 -0.44
CA TYR A 508 36.24 -36.12 0.52
C TYR A 508 36.42 -34.59 0.63
N HIS A 509 35.85 -33.81 -0.29
CA HIS A 509 35.93 -32.35 -0.29
C HIS A 509 34.56 -31.73 0.06
N GLN A 510 34.49 -31.10 1.24
CA GLN A 510 33.26 -30.50 1.77
C GLN A 510 33.27 -29.00 1.52
N CYS A 511 32.36 -28.53 0.67
CA CYS A 511 31.97 -27.13 0.64
C CYS A 511 31.15 -26.81 1.90
N GLN A 512 31.37 -25.65 2.51
CA GLN A 512 30.68 -25.23 3.72
C GLN A 512 29.41 -24.44 3.39
N ASN A 513 28.56 -24.18 4.41
CA ASN A 513 27.43 -23.24 4.32
C ASN A 513 26.45 -23.52 3.16
N ASN A 514 26.03 -24.78 2.99
CA ASN A 514 25.11 -25.23 1.93
C ASN A 514 25.59 -24.97 0.49
N ALA A 515 26.89 -24.74 0.29
CA ALA A 515 27.47 -24.59 -1.03
C ALA A 515 27.49 -25.94 -1.79
N VAL A 516 27.29 -25.85 -3.11
CA VAL A 516 27.22 -27.04 -3.96
C VAL A 516 28.56 -27.28 -4.62
N CYS A 517 29.17 -28.42 -4.28
CA CYS A 517 30.39 -28.90 -4.90
C CYS A 517 30.13 -29.31 -6.36
N HIS A 518 30.91 -28.77 -7.28
CA HIS A 518 30.82 -29.02 -8.71
C HIS A 518 32.19 -29.33 -9.29
N GLN A 519 32.32 -30.45 -10.02
CA GLN A 519 33.53 -30.81 -10.74
C GLN A 519 33.37 -30.46 -12.23
N PRO A 520 34.18 -29.54 -12.79
CA PRO A 520 34.20 -29.25 -14.23
C PRO A 520 34.59 -30.48 -15.05
N LYS A 521 33.92 -30.70 -16.19
CA LYS A 521 34.22 -31.83 -17.08
C LYS A 521 35.65 -31.70 -17.61
N GLY A 522 36.47 -32.73 -17.39
CA GLY A 522 37.86 -32.78 -17.86
C GLY A 522 38.90 -32.32 -16.83
N SER A 523 38.50 -31.92 -15.62
CA SER A 523 39.41 -31.58 -14.51
C SER A 523 39.28 -32.56 -13.34
N GLN A 524 40.41 -32.89 -12.70
CA GLN A 524 40.41 -33.61 -11.42
C GLN A 524 40.09 -32.70 -10.22
N ASP A 525 39.97 -31.39 -10.43
CA ASP A 525 39.73 -30.40 -9.38
C ASP A 525 38.24 -30.12 -9.14
N TYR A 526 37.87 -29.75 -7.90
CA TYR A 526 36.51 -29.45 -7.48
C TYR A 526 36.33 -27.95 -7.21
N MET A 527 35.15 -27.41 -7.53
CA MET A 527 34.82 -26.01 -7.29
C MET A 527 33.54 -25.89 -6.47
N CYS A 528 33.57 -25.13 -5.38
CA CYS A 528 32.40 -24.84 -4.56
C CYS A 528 31.60 -23.67 -5.15
N ARG A 529 30.33 -23.90 -5.49
CA ARG A 529 29.39 -22.82 -5.82
C ARG A 529 28.71 -22.36 -4.54
N CYS A 530 29.04 -21.16 -4.09
CA CYS A 530 28.57 -20.61 -2.82
C CYS A 530 27.10 -20.20 -2.86
N ALA A 531 26.42 -20.38 -1.72
CA ALA A 531 25.10 -19.81 -1.49
C ALA A 531 25.19 -18.26 -1.46
N PRO A 532 24.08 -17.54 -1.72
CA PRO A 532 24.08 -16.07 -1.67
C PRO A 532 24.65 -15.55 -0.35
N GLY A 533 25.58 -14.59 -0.44
CA GLY A 533 26.26 -14.01 0.70
C GLY A 533 27.52 -14.72 1.17
N PHE A 534 27.81 -15.93 0.70
CA PHE A 534 29.04 -16.64 1.03
C PHE A 534 30.09 -16.53 -0.08
N HIS A 535 31.36 -16.47 0.31
CA HIS A 535 32.51 -16.43 -0.59
C HIS A 535 33.69 -17.26 -0.02
N GLY A 536 34.75 -17.42 -0.81
CA GLY A 536 35.91 -18.25 -0.48
C GLY A 536 35.96 -19.55 -1.29
N LYS A 537 37.10 -20.23 -1.26
CA LYS A 537 37.33 -21.45 -2.07
C LYS A 537 36.40 -22.60 -1.65
N LYS A 538 35.99 -22.61 -0.38
CA LYS A 538 35.05 -23.58 0.21
C LYS A 538 33.73 -22.92 0.65
N CYS A 539 33.50 -21.65 0.31
CA CYS A 539 32.34 -20.86 0.76
C CYS A 539 32.28 -20.67 2.28
N GLU A 540 33.46 -20.55 2.89
CA GLU A 540 33.69 -20.48 4.33
C GLU A 540 33.44 -19.09 4.93
N ARG A 541 33.46 -18.03 4.12
CA ARG A 541 33.33 -16.64 4.59
C ARG A 541 31.98 -16.04 4.22
N LEU A 542 31.37 -15.26 5.12
CA LEU A 542 30.13 -14.54 4.88
C LEU A 542 30.45 -13.08 4.58
N SER A 543 30.16 -12.62 3.38
CA SER A 543 30.41 -11.24 2.94
C SER A 543 29.19 -10.34 2.99
N SER A 544 28.00 -10.88 2.78
CA SER A 544 26.76 -10.08 2.75
C SER A 544 25.60 -10.70 3.49
N VAL A 545 24.76 -9.83 4.04
CA VAL A 545 23.63 -10.19 4.90
C VAL A 545 22.45 -9.23 4.72
N SER A 546 21.24 -9.77 4.71
CA SER A 546 19.99 -9.02 4.76
C SER A 546 19.41 -9.03 6.17
N LEU A 547 19.00 -7.85 6.62
CA LEU A 547 18.30 -7.60 7.88
C LEU A 547 16.89 -7.14 7.53
N LYS A 548 15.87 -7.89 7.95
CA LYS A 548 14.47 -7.65 7.58
C LYS A 548 13.55 -7.51 8.78
N ASP A 549 13.94 -8.08 9.91
CA ASP A 549 13.21 -8.04 11.16
C ASP A 549 13.60 -6.79 11.96
N GLU A 550 12.69 -6.30 12.80
CA GLU A 550 12.84 -5.01 13.52
C GLU A 550 13.87 -5.07 14.67
N ASP A 551 14.33 -6.27 15.03
CA ASP A 551 15.34 -6.52 16.06
C ASP A 551 16.58 -7.26 15.50
N SER A 552 16.80 -7.29 14.18
CA SER A 552 17.99 -7.95 13.59
C SER A 552 19.29 -7.23 14.01
N TYR A 553 20.37 -7.96 14.36
CA TYR A 553 21.69 -7.36 14.60
C TYR A 553 22.86 -8.35 14.47
N LEU A 554 24.05 -7.79 14.27
CA LEU A 554 25.34 -8.48 14.28
C LEU A 554 26.23 -7.90 15.39
N GLN A 555 26.84 -8.76 16.20
CA GLN A 555 27.73 -8.36 17.30
C GLN A 555 29.17 -8.84 17.03
N PHE A 556 30.14 -7.97 17.27
CA PHE A 556 31.57 -8.25 17.12
C PHE A 556 32.34 -7.76 18.35
N PRO A 557 33.56 -8.29 18.59
CA PRO A 557 34.43 -7.78 19.65
C PRO A 557 34.76 -6.29 19.47
N ARG A 558 35.11 -5.64 20.58
CA ARG A 558 35.54 -4.23 20.62
C ARG A 558 36.59 -3.86 19.58
N LEU A 559 36.50 -2.63 19.06
CA LEU A 559 37.45 -2.04 18.12
C LEU A 559 38.49 -1.17 18.86
N ASP A 560 39.68 -1.02 18.26
CA ASP A 560 40.77 -0.18 18.80
C ASP A 560 41.05 1.01 17.88
N PHE A 561 40.78 2.22 18.38
CA PHE A 561 40.87 3.48 17.63
C PHE A 561 42.18 4.26 17.90
N ARG A 562 43.15 3.68 18.63
CA ARG A 562 44.38 4.38 19.04
C ARG A 562 45.21 4.97 17.89
N ASN A 563 45.24 4.30 16.74
CA ASN A 563 46.10 4.65 15.60
C ASN A 563 45.27 5.03 14.35
N GLY A 564 44.16 5.73 14.55
CA GLY A 564 43.18 5.98 13.51
C GLY A 564 42.47 4.69 13.05
N PHE A 565 41.30 4.86 12.43
CA PHE A 565 40.47 3.73 12.02
C PHE A 565 39.63 4.10 10.80
N ASN A 566 39.55 3.20 9.82
CA ASN A 566 38.69 3.37 8.64
C ASN A 566 37.64 2.25 8.60
N ILE A 567 36.37 2.62 8.50
CA ILE A 567 35.25 1.71 8.31
C ILE A 567 34.57 2.05 6.98
N THR A 568 34.43 1.06 6.11
CA THR A 568 33.65 1.21 4.86
C THR A 568 32.49 0.22 4.85
N LEU A 569 31.27 0.72 4.66
CA LEU A 569 30.05 -0.06 4.56
C LEU A 569 29.44 0.10 3.18
N VAL A 570 29.12 -1.00 2.51
CA VAL A 570 28.34 -0.98 1.26
C VAL A 570 26.97 -1.58 1.56
N PHE A 571 25.91 -0.78 1.49
CA PHE A 571 24.57 -1.18 1.91
C PHE A 571 23.48 -0.68 0.97
N SER A 572 22.28 -1.24 1.06
CA SER A 572 21.09 -0.79 0.31
C SER A 572 19.85 -0.87 1.18
N THR A 573 19.00 0.15 1.16
CA THR A 573 17.80 0.24 2.01
C THR A 573 16.71 1.10 1.37
N ASP A 574 15.47 0.78 1.69
CA ASP A 574 14.26 1.57 1.41
C ASP A 574 13.64 2.11 2.71
N SER A 575 14.33 1.97 3.84
CA SER A 575 13.89 2.41 5.16
C SER A 575 14.43 3.80 5.46
N ASP A 576 13.56 4.67 5.97
CA ASP A 576 13.94 6.03 6.39
C ASP A 576 14.78 6.03 7.67
N ASN A 577 14.61 5.03 8.54
CA ASN A 577 15.29 4.96 9.84
C ASN A 577 15.88 3.57 10.10
N GLY A 578 16.86 3.54 11.02
CA GLY A 578 17.42 2.31 11.58
C GLY A 578 18.90 2.39 11.91
N VAL A 579 19.33 1.70 12.97
CA VAL A 579 20.72 1.72 13.45
C VAL A 579 21.62 0.88 12.53
N LEU A 580 22.61 1.53 11.91
CA LEU A 580 23.58 0.89 11.02
C LEU A 580 24.79 0.35 11.79
N LEU A 581 25.29 1.13 12.75
CA LEU A 581 26.50 0.83 13.49
C LEU A 581 26.44 1.47 14.87
N TYR A 582 26.88 0.76 15.90
CA TYR A 582 26.96 1.30 17.24
C TYR A 582 28.12 0.69 18.04
N SER A 583 28.85 1.52 18.79
CA SER A 583 29.92 1.08 19.69
C SER A 583 30.05 2.05 20.87
N GLY A 584 30.11 1.53 22.10
CA GLY A 584 30.39 2.31 23.32
C GLY A 584 29.18 2.67 24.19
N VAL A 585 29.41 3.37 25.32
CA VAL A 585 28.38 3.71 26.33
C VAL A 585 28.57 5.09 26.96
N ASP A 586 29.77 5.44 27.42
CA ASP A 586 30.06 6.80 27.94
C ASP A 586 30.79 7.65 26.90
N GLN A 587 31.70 7.01 26.16
CA GLN A 587 32.17 7.47 24.86
C GLN A 587 31.56 6.54 23.83
N HIS A 588 31.08 7.07 22.71
CA HIS A 588 30.40 6.26 21.70
C HIS A 588 30.61 6.77 20.29
N MET A 589 30.33 5.84 19.37
CA MET A 589 30.12 6.10 17.97
C MET A 589 28.83 5.40 17.57
N ALA A 590 27.84 6.19 17.16
CA ALA A 590 26.58 5.71 16.64
C ALA A 590 26.38 6.24 15.22
N VAL A 591 26.04 5.35 14.30
CA VAL A 591 25.69 5.68 12.92
C VAL A 591 24.33 5.06 12.64
N GLU A 592 23.38 5.89 12.26
CA GLU A 592 21.99 5.49 12.02
C GLU A 592 21.45 6.14 10.75
N LEU A 593 20.40 5.55 10.21
CA LEU A 593 19.52 6.22 9.27
C LEU A 593 18.52 7.05 10.04
N PHE A 594 18.36 8.30 9.62
CA PHE A 594 17.34 9.20 10.13
C PHE A 594 16.74 10.00 8.98
N ARG A 595 15.45 9.79 8.72
CA ARG A 595 14.71 10.43 7.61
C ARG A 595 15.42 10.28 6.25
N GLY A 596 15.93 9.07 6.00
CA GLY A 596 16.59 8.68 4.76
C GLY A 596 18.04 9.14 4.62
N ARG A 597 18.65 9.71 5.67
CA ARG A 597 20.02 10.23 5.67
C ARG A 597 20.86 9.52 6.73
N ILE A 598 22.18 9.51 6.57
CA ILE A 598 23.08 8.99 7.59
C ILE A 598 23.29 10.06 8.66
N ARG A 599 22.90 9.75 9.89
CA ARG A 599 23.23 10.52 11.09
C ARG A 599 24.38 9.83 11.82
N VAL A 600 25.36 10.63 12.22
CA VAL A 600 26.47 10.22 13.07
C VAL A 600 26.37 10.96 14.41
N SER A 601 26.54 10.24 15.50
CA SER A 601 26.80 10.76 16.84
C SER A 601 28.14 10.21 17.31
N TYR A 602 29.08 11.11 17.62
CA TYR A 602 30.44 10.74 17.96
C TYR A 602 30.90 11.53 19.19
N ASP A 603 31.31 10.81 20.23
CA ASP A 603 31.69 11.35 21.53
C ASP A 603 33.06 10.83 21.99
N VAL A 604 34.02 11.72 22.15
CA VAL A 604 35.37 11.43 22.72
C VAL A 604 35.54 12.03 24.12
N GLY A 605 34.44 12.19 24.85
CA GLY A 605 34.33 12.85 26.15
C GLY A 605 33.94 14.33 26.03
N ASN A 606 33.27 14.73 24.95
CA ASN A 606 32.77 16.09 24.75
C ASN A 606 31.27 16.17 25.00
N TYR A 607 30.87 17.23 25.71
CA TYR A 607 29.46 17.53 25.96
C TYR A 607 29.12 18.96 25.53
N PRO A 608 28.05 19.20 24.77
CA PRO A 608 27.16 18.22 24.14
C PRO A 608 27.87 17.39 23.04
N VAL A 609 27.29 16.22 22.71
CA VAL A 609 27.84 15.32 21.69
C VAL A 609 27.83 15.95 20.30
N SER A 610 28.87 15.70 19.53
CA SER A 610 28.98 16.17 18.15
C SER A 610 28.10 15.32 17.24
N THR A 611 27.28 15.96 16.41
CA THR A 611 26.38 15.27 15.49
C THR A 611 26.51 15.78 14.07
N MET A 612 26.36 14.89 13.11
CA MET A 612 26.52 15.21 11.69
C MET A 612 25.55 14.39 10.85
N PHE A 613 25.10 14.96 9.74
CA PHE A 613 24.20 14.32 8.78
C PHE A 613 24.82 14.27 7.39
N SER A 614 24.54 13.24 6.61
CA SER A 614 24.87 13.19 5.18
C SER A 614 24.05 14.21 4.39
N TYR A 615 24.65 14.77 3.33
CA TYR A 615 23.94 15.64 2.38
C TYR A 615 23.09 14.86 1.39
N GLU A 616 23.44 13.60 1.18
CA GLU A 616 22.78 12.63 0.33
C GLU A 616 21.71 11.87 1.11
N ARG A 617 20.65 11.49 0.39
CA ARG A 617 19.67 10.50 0.84
C ARG A 617 20.11 9.12 0.37
N VAL A 618 19.89 8.10 1.20
CA VAL A 618 20.33 6.71 0.97
C VAL A 618 19.19 5.70 1.06
N ASP A 619 17.95 6.17 1.20
CA ASP A 619 16.69 5.42 1.29
C ASP A 619 16.05 5.09 -0.07
N ASP A 620 16.83 5.13 -1.17
CA ASP A 620 16.31 4.98 -2.53
C ASP A 620 16.26 3.53 -3.04
N GLY A 621 16.59 2.56 -2.19
CA GLY A 621 16.67 1.13 -2.51
C GLY A 621 17.91 0.72 -3.31
N LYS A 622 18.80 1.65 -3.68
CA LYS A 622 20.05 1.35 -4.40
C LYS A 622 21.19 1.09 -3.42
N SER A 623 22.32 0.62 -3.96
CA SER A 623 23.52 0.37 -3.20
C SER A 623 24.31 1.66 -3.01
N HIS A 624 24.59 2.01 -1.76
CA HIS A 624 25.42 3.13 -1.35
C HIS A 624 26.70 2.65 -0.65
N THR A 625 27.76 3.44 -0.75
CA THR A 625 29.03 3.23 -0.03
C THR A 625 29.21 4.33 1.00
N LEU A 626 29.25 3.98 2.27
CA LEU A 626 29.58 4.87 3.38
C LEU A 626 31.02 4.60 3.83
N GLU A 627 31.91 5.57 3.65
CA GLU A 627 33.25 5.54 4.21
C GLU A 627 33.35 6.48 5.41
N MET A 628 33.94 5.95 6.50
CA MET A 628 34.08 6.61 7.79
C MET A 628 35.56 6.59 8.18
N LEU A 629 36.17 7.76 8.27
CA LEU A 629 37.56 7.93 8.66
C LEU A 629 37.63 8.59 10.04
N ILE A 630 38.20 7.87 10.98
CA ILE A 630 38.40 8.30 12.36
C ILE A 630 39.89 8.52 12.56
N ASP A 631 40.29 9.76 12.87
CA ASP A 631 41.68 10.11 13.13
C ASP A 631 41.77 11.01 14.37
N GLY A 632 42.14 10.39 15.49
CA GLY A 632 42.13 11.05 16.79
C GLY A 632 40.76 11.62 17.17
N LYS A 633 40.66 12.96 17.18
CA LYS A 633 39.42 13.70 17.48
C LYS A 633 38.55 13.97 16.25
N ASN A 634 39.06 13.69 15.06
CA ASN A 634 38.39 13.99 13.81
C ASN A 634 37.60 12.78 13.33
N TYR A 635 36.36 13.02 12.92
CA TYR A 635 35.54 12.02 12.25
C TYR A 635 35.11 12.60 10.90
N THR A 636 35.43 11.89 9.82
CA THR A 636 35.07 12.27 8.46
C THR A 636 34.20 11.19 7.83
N MET A 637 33.14 11.60 7.14
CA MET A 637 32.21 10.73 6.42
C MET A 637 32.11 11.14 4.96
N THR A 638 32.10 10.14 4.08
CA THR A 638 31.82 10.27 2.64
C THR A 638 30.77 9.27 2.23
N ILE A 639 29.78 9.71 1.44
CA ILE A 639 28.76 8.84 0.83
C ILE A 639 29.05 8.77 -0.66
N ASP A 640 29.12 7.55 -1.20
CA ASP A 640 29.35 7.21 -2.60
C ASP A 640 30.57 7.94 -3.20
N ASP A 641 31.78 7.35 -3.13
CA ASP A 641 33.14 7.75 -3.62
C ASP A 641 33.40 9.17 -4.20
N ASN A 642 32.45 9.78 -4.90
CA ASN A 642 32.41 11.16 -5.41
C ASN A 642 31.64 12.16 -4.51
N GLY A 643 31.04 11.74 -3.40
CA GLY A 643 30.29 12.64 -2.52
C GLY A 643 31.19 13.60 -1.73
N PRO A 644 30.72 14.83 -1.43
CA PRO A 644 31.44 15.78 -0.59
C PRO A 644 31.72 15.22 0.81
N PRO A 645 32.99 15.21 1.28
CA PRO A 645 33.30 14.77 2.63
C PRO A 645 32.72 15.74 3.67
N ARG A 646 32.20 15.19 4.77
CA ARG A 646 31.85 15.98 5.95
C ARG A 646 32.70 15.56 7.14
N THR A 647 33.20 16.54 7.88
CA THR A 647 34.08 16.33 9.02
C THR A 647 33.56 17.05 10.25
N ILE A 648 33.61 16.37 11.40
CA ILE A 648 33.48 16.97 12.73
C ILE A 648 34.82 16.88 13.46
N VAL A 649 35.14 17.93 14.21
CA VAL A 649 36.33 18.02 15.05
C VAL A 649 35.85 18.10 16.50
N ASN A 650 36.24 17.13 17.32
CA ASN A 650 35.73 17.04 18.69
C ASN A 650 36.66 17.73 19.69
N GLU A 651 36.08 18.39 20.69
CA GLU A 651 36.83 19.14 21.72
C GLU A 651 37.11 18.32 22.99
N GLY A 652 36.69 17.05 23.04
CA GLY A 652 36.78 16.23 24.25
C GLY A 652 38.22 16.09 24.77
N PRO A 653 38.41 15.80 26.07
CA PRO A 653 39.73 15.73 26.69
C PRO A 653 40.57 14.56 26.15
N ASN A 654 39.93 13.53 25.58
CA ASN A 654 40.64 12.38 25.03
C ASN A 654 41.16 12.67 23.62
N THR A 655 42.34 12.15 23.33
CA THR A 655 42.98 12.28 22.01
C THR A 655 42.37 11.35 20.95
N TYR A 656 41.64 10.31 21.35
CA TYR A 656 40.97 9.33 20.49
C TYR A 656 39.78 8.70 21.23
N LEU A 657 38.88 8.06 20.47
CA LEU A 657 37.72 7.33 21.00
C LEU A 657 38.13 6.08 21.80
N ARG A 658 37.78 6.03 23.08
CA ARG A 658 38.06 4.88 23.96
C ARG A 658 36.78 4.11 24.27
N VAL A 659 36.52 3.04 23.53
CA VAL A 659 35.40 2.12 23.79
C VAL A 659 35.90 0.79 24.34
N GLN A 660 35.26 0.30 25.40
CA GLN A 660 35.56 -1.02 25.99
C GLN A 660 34.55 -2.09 25.57
N ASP A 661 33.39 -1.68 25.07
CA ASP A 661 32.26 -2.53 24.68
C ASP A 661 32.39 -3.10 23.26
N ASP A 662 31.55 -4.10 23.01
CA ASP A 662 31.39 -4.74 21.70
C ASP A 662 30.82 -3.77 20.65
N PHE A 663 31.15 -4.09 19.40
CA PHE A 663 30.72 -3.37 18.22
C PHE A 663 29.49 -4.05 17.59
N PHE A 664 28.48 -3.27 17.26
CA PHE A 664 27.22 -3.76 16.68
C PHE A 664 26.99 -3.20 15.28
N LEU A 665 26.40 -4.02 14.42
CA LEU A 665 26.11 -3.67 13.03
C LEU A 665 24.67 -4.11 12.65
N GLY A 666 23.94 -3.18 12.05
CA GLY A 666 22.58 -3.35 11.55
C GLY A 666 21.46 -3.36 12.59
N GLY A 667 21.78 -3.13 13.87
CA GLY A 667 20.80 -3.04 14.96
C GLY A 667 21.45 -3.25 16.33
N LEU A 668 20.64 -3.22 17.39
CA LEU A 668 21.08 -3.34 18.77
C LEU A 668 20.24 -4.35 19.56
N PRO A 669 20.84 -5.11 20.50
CA PRO A 669 20.06 -5.87 21.48
C PRO A 669 19.26 -4.92 22.40
N SER A 670 18.09 -5.37 22.87
CA SER A 670 17.12 -4.52 23.58
C SER A 670 17.68 -3.74 24.77
N THR A 671 18.59 -4.35 25.55
CA THR A 671 19.23 -3.72 26.71
C THR A 671 20.19 -2.59 26.33
N VAL A 672 21.00 -2.79 25.29
CA VAL A 672 21.93 -1.79 24.76
C VAL A 672 21.16 -0.68 24.07
N ASN A 673 20.13 -1.05 23.30
CA ASN A 673 19.24 -0.13 22.61
C ASN A 673 18.55 0.83 23.58
N THR A 674 17.90 0.30 24.62
CA THR A 674 17.24 1.12 25.65
C THR A 674 18.22 2.09 26.32
N ARG A 675 19.47 1.66 26.56
CA ARG A 675 20.50 2.51 27.14
C ARG A 675 20.99 3.60 26.17
N ALA A 676 21.28 3.23 24.94
CA ALA A 676 21.71 4.14 23.88
C ALA A 676 20.65 5.19 23.57
N PHE A 677 19.38 4.80 23.58
CA PHE A 677 18.24 5.69 23.42
C PHE A 677 18.09 6.63 24.62
N LYS A 678 18.11 6.09 25.85
CA LYS A 678 18.05 6.91 27.09
C LYS A 678 19.19 7.93 27.19
N LYS A 679 20.39 7.57 26.73
CA LYS A 679 21.54 8.47 26.66
C LYS A 679 21.62 9.30 25.37
N TRP A 680 20.60 9.23 24.52
CA TRP A 680 20.49 10.02 23.30
C TRP A 680 21.58 9.83 22.25
N HIS A 681 22.27 8.69 22.26
CA HIS A 681 23.27 8.38 21.24
C HIS A 681 22.60 8.20 19.87
N ILE A 682 21.43 7.55 19.87
CA ILE A 682 20.59 7.28 18.71
C ILE A 682 19.26 8.03 18.83
N ARG A 683 18.65 8.35 17.68
CA ARG A 683 17.32 8.97 17.60
C ARG A 683 16.22 7.92 17.44
N ASP A 684 16.55 6.80 16.82
CA ASP A 684 15.63 5.72 16.56
C ASP A 684 16.29 4.39 16.93
N GLY A 685 15.61 3.60 17.77
CA GLY A 685 16.08 2.30 18.21
C GLY A 685 15.84 1.17 17.22
N THR A 686 15.17 1.42 16.09
CA THR A 686 14.85 0.38 15.11
C THR A 686 16.11 -0.24 14.50
N SER A 687 16.10 -1.56 14.27
CA SER A 687 17.17 -2.20 13.50
C SER A 687 17.16 -1.72 12.05
N PHE A 688 18.36 -1.61 11.46
CA PHE A 688 18.48 -1.34 10.04
C PHE A 688 17.77 -2.43 9.22
N ARG A 689 16.82 -1.99 8.39
CA ARG A 689 16.18 -2.83 7.38
C ARG A 689 16.84 -2.59 6.04
N GLY A 690 17.39 -3.64 5.44
CA GLY A 690 18.08 -3.54 4.16
C GLY A 690 19.09 -4.65 3.96
N CYS A 691 20.02 -4.44 3.04
CA CYS A 691 21.16 -5.33 2.89
C CYS A 691 22.48 -4.64 3.16
N ILE A 692 23.35 -5.31 3.91
CA ILE A 692 24.75 -4.95 4.05
C ILE A 692 25.56 -5.92 3.20
N SER A 693 26.11 -5.40 2.10
CA SER A 693 26.74 -6.18 1.05
C SER A 693 28.23 -6.41 1.27
N LYS A 694 28.92 -5.43 1.86
CA LYS A 694 30.35 -5.51 2.21
C LYS A 694 30.64 -4.62 3.40
N VAL A 695 31.58 -5.06 4.23
CA VAL A 695 32.12 -4.31 5.37
C VAL A 695 33.63 -4.40 5.31
N TYR A 696 34.32 -3.27 5.37
CA TYR A 696 35.77 -3.20 5.43
C TYR A 696 36.19 -2.49 6.72
N LEU A 697 37.13 -3.09 7.45
CA LEU A 697 37.78 -2.47 8.60
C LEU A 697 39.26 -2.32 8.27
N ASN A 698 39.77 -1.08 8.27
CA ASN A 698 41.14 -0.74 7.85
C ASN A 698 41.50 -1.37 6.50
N LYS A 699 40.62 -1.23 5.50
CA LYS A 699 40.74 -1.79 4.13
C LYS A 699 40.73 -3.32 4.05
N LYS A 700 40.58 -4.04 5.17
CA LYS A 700 40.43 -5.50 5.20
C LYS A 700 38.95 -5.85 5.25
N GLN A 701 38.49 -6.69 4.31
CA GLN A 701 37.10 -7.14 4.29
C GLN A 701 36.82 -7.98 5.54
N LEU A 702 35.81 -7.55 6.31
CA LEU A 702 35.34 -8.25 7.50
C LEU A 702 34.55 -9.50 7.07
N ASP A 703 34.90 -10.64 7.66
CA ASP A 703 34.12 -11.87 7.52
C ASP A 703 32.98 -11.84 8.54
N LEU A 704 31.75 -11.67 8.09
CA LEU A 704 30.58 -11.58 8.96
C LEU A 704 30.28 -12.90 9.69
N MET A 705 30.97 -14.01 9.34
CA MET A 705 30.96 -15.23 10.15
C MET A 705 31.64 -15.07 11.51
N SER A 706 32.56 -14.10 11.66
CA SER A 706 33.27 -13.87 12.93
C SER A 706 32.42 -13.14 13.97
N ALA A 707 31.20 -12.75 13.63
CA ALA A 707 30.25 -12.16 14.57
C ALA A 707 29.98 -13.15 15.71
N THR A 708 30.11 -12.67 16.95
CA THR A 708 29.81 -13.45 18.17
C THR A 708 28.33 -13.83 18.20
N THR A 709 27.46 -12.89 17.81
CA THR A 709 26.01 -13.09 17.72
C THR A 709 25.50 -12.64 16.36
N ARG A 710 24.59 -13.43 15.77
CA ARG A 710 23.88 -13.12 14.52
C ARG A 710 22.38 -13.32 14.74
N HIS A 711 21.72 -12.30 15.25
CA HIS A 711 20.31 -12.40 15.64
C HIS A 711 19.41 -12.01 14.48
N LYS A 712 18.59 -12.94 14.00
CA LYS A 712 17.64 -12.75 12.88
C LYS A 712 18.26 -12.13 11.61
N VAL A 713 19.43 -12.61 11.23
CA VAL A 713 20.15 -12.16 10.03
C VAL A 713 20.12 -13.25 8.95
N THR A 714 19.86 -12.88 7.70
CA THR A 714 19.84 -13.83 6.57
C THR A 714 21.04 -13.61 5.63
N PRO A 715 21.76 -14.65 5.18
CA PRO A 715 22.86 -14.49 4.23
C PRO A 715 22.42 -13.99 2.85
N GLY A 716 23.16 -13.03 2.28
CA GLY A 716 23.00 -12.51 0.92
C GLY A 716 22.08 -11.29 0.80
N CYS A 717 22.22 -10.54 -0.32
CA CYS A 717 21.42 -9.35 -0.65
C CYS A 717 20.33 -9.55 -1.72
N ASN A 718 20.22 -10.75 -2.30
CA ASN A 718 19.30 -10.97 -3.41
C ASN A 718 17.92 -11.41 -2.91
N ASN A 719 16.92 -10.59 -3.22
CA ASN A 719 15.51 -10.88 -2.93
C ASN A 719 14.92 -11.99 -3.81
N ASP A 720 15.56 -12.35 -4.93
CA ASP A 720 15.14 -13.50 -5.76
C ASP A 720 15.97 -14.75 -5.44
N PRO A 721 15.44 -15.70 -4.66
CA PRO A 721 16.12 -16.98 -4.41
C PRO A 721 16.22 -17.86 -5.67
N CYS A 722 15.59 -17.50 -6.79
CA CYS A 722 15.72 -18.20 -8.08
C CYS A 722 16.73 -17.60 -9.05
N HIS A 723 17.37 -16.48 -8.70
CA HIS A 723 18.43 -15.92 -9.52
C HIS A 723 19.68 -16.82 -9.47
N ASN A 724 20.23 -17.22 -10.62
CA ASN A 724 21.30 -18.21 -10.75
C ASN A 724 21.03 -19.57 -10.08
N HIS A 725 19.78 -20.04 -10.13
CA HIS A 725 19.39 -21.33 -9.55
C HIS A 725 20.16 -22.54 -10.11
N LEU A 726 20.38 -23.57 -9.29
CA LEU A 726 21.09 -24.79 -9.68
C LEU A 726 20.19 -25.84 -10.36
N CYS A 727 18.89 -25.55 -10.59
CA CYS A 727 17.99 -26.48 -11.25
C CYS A 727 18.46 -26.78 -12.68
N GLN A 728 18.90 -28.01 -12.95
CA GLN A 728 19.41 -28.40 -14.27
C GLN A 728 18.27 -28.67 -15.26
N ARG A 729 17.43 -29.65 -14.96
CA ARG A 729 16.31 -30.09 -15.81
C ARG A 729 14.97 -29.84 -15.11
N GLY A 730 14.75 -28.62 -14.64
CA GLY A 730 13.55 -28.21 -13.91
C GLY A 730 13.38 -26.69 -13.84
N ARG A 731 12.24 -26.23 -13.30
CA ARG A 731 11.97 -24.81 -13.03
C ARG A 731 12.17 -24.50 -11.55
N CYS A 732 12.85 -23.41 -11.23
CA CYS A 732 12.98 -22.95 -9.85
C CYS A 732 11.65 -22.41 -9.30
N LYS A 733 11.40 -22.62 -8.01
CA LYS A 733 10.30 -22.02 -7.26
C LYS A 733 10.76 -21.56 -5.87
N PRO A 734 10.47 -20.33 -5.42
CA PRO A 734 10.78 -19.87 -4.06
C PRO A 734 10.02 -20.67 -2.99
N ARG A 735 10.62 -20.87 -1.80
CA ARG A 735 9.94 -21.45 -0.62
C ARG A 735 9.19 -20.36 0.17
N ARG A 736 7.94 -20.62 0.56
CA ARG A 736 7.05 -19.64 1.22
C ARG A 736 7.30 -19.42 2.73
N LYS A 737 8.08 -20.26 3.42
CA LYS A 737 8.28 -20.22 4.88
C LYS A 737 9.75 -20.36 5.33
N GLN A 738 10.70 -20.40 4.40
CA GLN A 738 12.14 -20.58 4.64
C GLN A 738 12.93 -19.85 3.54
N SER A 739 14.13 -19.35 3.85
CA SER A 739 15.04 -18.80 2.84
C SER A 739 15.48 -19.90 1.85
N GLY A 740 15.43 -19.59 0.55
CA GLY A 740 15.87 -20.49 -0.54
C GLY A 740 14.79 -20.92 -1.53
N TYR A 741 15.16 -21.84 -2.42
CA TYR A 741 14.35 -22.27 -3.56
C TYR A 741 14.23 -23.79 -3.67
N LYS A 742 13.25 -24.26 -4.45
CA LYS A 742 13.00 -25.66 -4.78
C LYS A 742 12.90 -25.84 -6.28
N CYS A 743 13.59 -26.85 -6.80
CA CYS A 743 13.48 -27.21 -8.22
C CYS A 743 12.27 -28.10 -8.48
N LYS A 744 11.43 -27.70 -9.45
CA LYS A 744 10.37 -28.52 -10.00
C LYS A 744 10.89 -29.24 -11.24
N CYS A 745 11.20 -30.52 -11.11
CA CYS A 745 11.83 -31.31 -12.17
C CYS A 745 10.91 -31.58 -13.36
N LYS A 746 11.50 -31.64 -14.56
CA LYS A 746 10.87 -32.20 -15.75
C LYS A 746 10.60 -33.69 -15.53
N ARG A 747 9.55 -34.23 -16.17
CA ARG A 747 9.10 -35.63 -15.98
C ARG A 747 10.23 -36.64 -16.13
N GLY A 748 10.27 -37.62 -15.23
CA GLY A 748 11.32 -38.64 -15.15
C GLY A 748 12.62 -38.20 -14.47
N TYR A 749 12.92 -36.90 -14.37
CA TYR A 749 14.09 -36.41 -13.65
C TYR A 749 13.80 -36.29 -12.15
N SER A 750 14.81 -36.60 -11.35
CA SER A 750 14.73 -36.59 -9.88
C SER A 750 15.99 -35.95 -9.27
N GLY A 751 16.04 -35.88 -7.93
CA GLY A 751 17.10 -35.16 -7.22
C GLY A 751 16.71 -33.74 -6.82
N GLN A 752 17.43 -33.16 -5.86
CA GLN A 752 17.15 -31.84 -5.29
C GLN A 752 17.21 -30.72 -6.34
N TYR A 753 18.08 -30.89 -7.35
CA TYR A 753 18.29 -29.94 -8.43
C TYR A 753 17.89 -30.48 -9.81
N CYS A 754 17.13 -31.59 -9.85
CA CYS A 754 16.70 -32.24 -11.09
C CYS A 754 17.87 -32.74 -11.95
N ASP A 755 18.89 -33.25 -11.26
CA ASP A 755 20.18 -33.70 -11.75
C ASP A 755 20.20 -35.21 -12.05
N ARG A 756 19.31 -36.00 -11.44
CA ARG A 756 19.23 -37.45 -11.66
C ARG A 756 18.32 -37.77 -12.84
N ALA A 757 18.90 -38.34 -13.90
CA ALA A 757 18.17 -38.76 -15.09
C ALA A 757 17.29 -40.00 -14.83
N PRO A 758 16.16 -40.16 -15.54
CA PRO A 758 15.35 -41.37 -15.47
C PRO A 758 16.14 -42.58 -15.97
N THR A 759 16.10 -43.68 -15.23
CA THR A 759 16.75 -44.95 -15.60
C THR A 759 15.78 -45.94 -16.24
N CYS A 760 14.55 -45.53 -16.51
CA CYS A 760 13.51 -46.35 -17.13
C CYS A 760 13.95 -46.90 -18.49
N LYS A 761 14.23 -48.20 -18.52
CA LYS A 761 14.69 -48.94 -19.70
C LYS A 761 13.79 -50.15 -19.94
N GLU A 762 13.87 -50.65 -21.17
CA GLU A 762 13.19 -51.86 -21.59
C GLU A 762 14.13 -53.05 -21.48
N ILE A 763 13.82 -53.98 -20.59
CA ILE A 763 14.54 -55.24 -20.46
C ILE A 763 13.89 -56.24 -21.39
N VAL A 764 14.70 -56.80 -22.29
CA VAL A 764 14.28 -57.75 -23.30
C VAL A 764 14.55 -59.16 -22.80
N PHE A 765 13.54 -60.03 -22.88
CA PHE A 765 13.70 -61.46 -22.62
C PHE A 765 12.91 -62.26 -23.64
N ARG A 766 13.20 -63.56 -23.77
CA ARG A 766 12.52 -64.46 -24.70
C ARG A 766 11.99 -65.66 -23.94
N ASP A 767 10.68 -65.86 -23.97
CA ASP A 767 10.05 -66.94 -23.24
C ASP A 767 8.90 -67.58 -24.03
N ILE A 768 8.57 -68.83 -23.72
CA ILE A 768 7.40 -69.52 -24.28
C ILE A 768 6.16 -68.88 -23.68
N TYR A 769 5.25 -68.39 -24.52
CA TYR A 769 3.95 -67.95 -24.03
C TYR A 769 3.05 -69.16 -23.81
N GLU A 770 2.53 -69.27 -22.60
CA GLU A 770 1.43 -70.16 -22.27
C GLU A 770 0.19 -69.29 -22.04
N ASP A 771 -0.89 -69.57 -22.77
CA ASP A 771 -2.17 -68.92 -22.53
C ASP A 771 -2.70 -69.37 -21.15
N PRO A 772 -2.89 -68.45 -20.19
CA PRO A 772 -3.27 -68.81 -18.84
C PRO A 772 -4.65 -69.48 -18.76
N LYS A 773 -5.52 -69.29 -19.76
CA LYS A 773 -6.87 -69.88 -19.79
C LYS A 773 -6.90 -71.26 -20.42
N THR A 774 -6.26 -71.42 -21.56
CA THR A 774 -6.35 -72.66 -22.37
C THR A 774 -5.14 -73.57 -22.23
N LYS A 775 -4.08 -73.11 -21.55
CA LYS A 775 -2.80 -73.81 -21.36
C LYS A 775 -2.05 -74.12 -22.67
N CYS A 776 -2.51 -73.56 -23.79
CA CYS A 776 -1.86 -73.71 -25.07
C CYS A 776 -0.56 -72.90 -25.14
N LYS A 777 0.49 -73.50 -25.70
CA LYS A 777 1.85 -72.93 -25.70
C LYS A 777 2.30 -72.52 -27.09
N SER A 778 3.10 -71.47 -27.16
CA SER A 778 3.81 -71.10 -28.39
C SER A 778 5.02 -72.01 -28.60
N LYS A 779 5.17 -72.64 -29.77
CA LYS A 779 6.36 -73.47 -30.06
C LYS A 779 7.68 -72.66 -30.07
N VAL A 780 7.61 -71.37 -30.37
CA VAL A 780 8.79 -70.48 -30.46
C VAL A 780 8.80 -69.52 -29.28
N ARG A 781 9.97 -69.33 -28.65
CA ARG A 781 10.15 -68.32 -27.60
C ARG A 781 9.86 -66.92 -28.14
N ILE A 782 8.92 -66.23 -27.51
CA ILE A 782 8.45 -64.89 -27.90
C ILE A 782 9.29 -63.85 -27.19
N LYS A 783 9.75 -62.85 -27.96
CA LYS A 783 10.48 -61.70 -27.44
C LYS A 783 9.54 -60.77 -26.66
N TYR A 784 9.65 -60.78 -25.34
CA TYR A 784 8.99 -59.85 -24.42
C TYR A 784 9.89 -58.65 -24.09
N ARG A 785 9.24 -57.60 -23.59
CA ARG A 785 9.92 -56.47 -22.95
C ARG A 785 9.22 -56.16 -21.64
N ARG A 786 9.97 -55.89 -20.57
CA ARG A 786 9.45 -55.32 -19.32
C ARG A 786 10.07 -53.95 -19.11
N CYS A 787 9.29 -53.04 -18.53
CA CYS A 787 9.77 -51.72 -18.16
C CYS A 787 10.31 -51.78 -16.74
N GLU A 788 11.60 -51.54 -16.57
CA GLU A 788 12.25 -51.47 -15.27
C GLU A 788 13.14 -50.22 -15.17
N GLY A 789 13.33 -49.71 -13.95
CA GLY A 789 14.07 -48.49 -13.66
C GLY A 789 13.22 -47.44 -12.93
N SER A 790 13.87 -46.34 -12.54
CA SER A 790 13.25 -45.27 -11.76
C SER A 790 12.90 -44.05 -12.61
N CYS A 791 11.80 -43.39 -12.25
CA CYS A 791 11.27 -42.19 -12.89
C CYS A 791 11.03 -41.06 -11.89
N GLY A 792 11.70 -41.08 -10.73
CA GLY A 792 11.51 -40.09 -9.68
C GLY A 792 10.15 -40.23 -9.01
N LYS A 793 9.27 -39.22 -9.18
CA LYS A 793 7.88 -39.23 -8.68
C LYS A 793 6.90 -39.94 -9.63
N ASP A 794 7.36 -40.26 -10.84
CA ASP A 794 6.60 -40.96 -11.86
C ASP A 794 6.97 -42.45 -11.87
N CYS A 795 6.22 -43.27 -12.60
CA CYS A 795 6.45 -44.71 -12.74
C CYS A 795 6.98 -45.06 -14.14
N CYS A 796 7.90 -46.04 -14.20
CA CYS A 796 8.40 -46.59 -15.46
C CYS A 796 7.40 -47.58 -16.04
N VAL A 797 6.66 -47.18 -17.08
CA VAL A 797 5.55 -47.96 -17.62
C VAL A 797 5.61 -48.10 -19.14
N PRO A 798 4.86 -49.06 -19.73
CA PRO A 798 4.76 -49.20 -21.17
C PRO A 798 4.21 -47.92 -21.84
N LYS A 799 5.01 -47.31 -22.71
CA LYS A 799 4.61 -46.16 -23.53
C LYS A 799 3.95 -46.61 -24.83
N ARG A 800 4.44 -47.68 -25.45
CA ARG A 800 3.91 -48.23 -26.70
C ARG A 800 3.78 -49.74 -26.59
N ILE A 801 2.58 -50.25 -26.84
CA ILE A 801 2.27 -51.69 -26.90
C ILE A 801 1.85 -51.97 -28.34
N LYS A 802 2.29 -53.10 -28.90
CA LYS A 802 1.88 -53.55 -30.25
C LYS A 802 1.39 -54.99 -30.15
N THR A 803 0.32 -55.30 -30.84
CA THR A 803 -0.22 -56.66 -30.93
C THR A 803 0.61 -57.50 -31.90
N ARG A 804 0.90 -58.73 -31.52
CA ARG A 804 1.62 -59.71 -32.34
C ARG A 804 0.77 -60.98 -32.43
N LYS A 805 0.44 -61.40 -33.65
CA LYS A 805 -0.19 -62.69 -33.92
C LYS A 805 0.79 -63.82 -33.62
N VAL A 806 0.40 -64.73 -32.74
CA VAL A 806 1.19 -65.88 -32.30
C VAL A 806 0.30 -67.10 -32.40
N ARG A 807 0.75 -68.12 -33.15
CA ARG A 807 0.04 -69.40 -33.18
C ARG A 807 0.38 -70.22 -31.94
N LEU A 808 -0.65 -70.61 -31.19
CA LEU A 808 -0.55 -71.41 -29.98
C LEU A 808 -1.03 -72.82 -30.26
N PHE A 809 -0.32 -73.79 -29.68
CA PHE A 809 -0.57 -75.21 -29.86
C PHE A 809 -1.03 -75.78 -28.51
N CYS A 810 -2.19 -76.41 -28.53
CA CYS A 810 -2.82 -77.01 -27.36
C CYS A 810 -2.54 -78.52 -27.38
N GLU A 811 -2.25 -79.12 -26.23
CA GLU A 811 -2.05 -80.58 -26.15
C GLU A 811 -3.37 -81.34 -26.34
N GLN A 812 -4.52 -80.71 -26.05
CA GLN A 812 -5.86 -81.27 -26.23
C GLN A 812 -6.81 -80.24 -26.86
N GLY A 813 -6.67 -79.99 -28.18
CA GLY A 813 -7.58 -79.12 -28.94
C GLY A 813 -6.96 -78.51 -30.21
N PRO A 814 -7.77 -77.82 -31.05
CA PRO A 814 -7.26 -77.19 -32.26
C PRO A 814 -6.33 -76.02 -31.93
N SER A 815 -5.20 -75.95 -32.64
CA SER A 815 -4.24 -74.85 -32.51
C SER A 815 -4.81 -73.56 -33.13
N TYR A 816 -4.73 -72.44 -32.43
CA TYR A 816 -5.30 -71.16 -32.87
C TYR A 816 -4.27 -70.02 -32.87
N VAL A 817 -4.60 -68.90 -33.51
CA VAL A 817 -3.76 -67.69 -33.54
C VAL A 817 -4.26 -66.69 -32.50
N TYR A 818 -3.40 -66.32 -31.56
CA TYR A 818 -3.66 -65.36 -30.51
C TYR A 818 -2.97 -64.01 -30.77
N ASP A 819 -3.72 -62.93 -30.59
CA ASP A 819 -3.25 -61.56 -30.75
C ASP A 819 -2.62 -61.04 -29.44
N LEU A 820 -1.33 -61.34 -29.24
CA LEU A 820 -0.61 -61.08 -28.00
C LEU A 820 -0.13 -59.60 -27.91
N PRO A 821 -0.53 -58.81 -26.90
CA PRO A 821 0.00 -57.46 -26.69
C PRO A 821 1.44 -57.52 -26.16
N VAL A 822 2.41 -57.04 -26.95
CA VAL A 822 3.82 -56.98 -26.54
C VAL A 822 4.28 -55.53 -26.37
N ILE A 823 4.98 -55.26 -25.26
CA ILE A 823 5.55 -53.94 -24.97
C ILE A 823 6.66 -53.65 -25.98
N ARG A 824 6.60 -52.48 -26.62
CA ARG A 824 7.59 -52.01 -27.60
C ARG A 824 8.46 -50.89 -27.08
N ARG A 825 7.95 -50.03 -26.19
CA ARG A 825 8.74 -48.94 -25.63
C ARG A 825 8.31 -48.61 -24.22
N CYS A 826 9.27 -48.38 -23.33
CA CYS A 826 9.05 -47.93 -21.97
C CYS A 826 9.27 -46.42 -21.83
N ALA A 827 8.53 -45.76 -20.93
CA ALA A 827 8.80 -44.37 -20.54
C ALA A 827 8.19 -44.03 -19.17
N CYS A 828 8.65 -42.93 -18.60
CA CYS A 828 8.07 -42.38 -17.37
C CYS A 828 6.68 -41.78 -17.63
N LYS A 829 5.67 -42.23 -16.88
CA LYS A 829 4.32 -41.63 -16.82
C LYS A 829 3.85 -41.54 -15.36
N ASN A 830 2.83 -40.71 -15.10
CA ASN A 830 2.17 -40.66 -13.80
C ASN A 830 1.80 -42.08 -13.35
N CYS A 831 2.14 -42.42 -12.12
CA CYS A 831 1.71 -43.68 -11.52
C CYS A 831 0.17 -43.67 -11.48
N HIS A 832 -0.47 -44.60 -12.18
CA HIS A 832 -1.90 -44.83 -11.97
C HIS A 832 -2.05 -45.39 -10.55
N ARG A 833 -2.70 -44.63 -9.66
CA ARG A 833 -3.31 -45.21 -8.46
C ARG A 833 -4.42 -46.13 -8.98
N LYS A 834 -4.22 -47.44 -8.84
CA LYS A 834 -5.32 -48.39 -8.97
C LYS A 834 -6.16 -48.34 -7.71
#